data_AF-A0A1M4W6M2-F1
#
_entry.id   AF-A0A1M4W6M2-F1
#
_cell.length_a   1.000
_cell.length_b   1.000
_cell.length_c   1.000
_cell.angle_alpha   90.00
_cell.angle_beta   90.00
_cell.angle_gamma   90.00
#
_symmetry.space_group_name_H-M   'P 1'
#
loop_
_entity.id
_entity.type
_entity.pdbx_description
1 polymer ?
#
loop_
_entity_poly.entity_id
_entity_poly.type
_entity_poly.pdbx_seq_one_letter_code
_entity_poly.pdbx_strand_id
1 'polypeptide(L)'
;MPFYFDIIKKFFTFAFTYMFIHIQSYIYTYINMKKYYIGVDVGGSHICCALVEGDTGKIVDGSLINNEVDSNASYMQITEVWKATIAQTLQQTGNVEGIGIAIPGPFDYENGISLIEGVQKYDSLFAINIKETIRQAFPDRSKPVSFINDATGFALGEYYAGAAKNSKRSLIVTIGTGFGSTFLVEGNVMTEKSDSVPADGYLYNIPFGQSIADDYFSTRWFVGRWKAETGNIVSGVKEIAEYAINNDKRALNIFNEFSSNLAEFITPWLQKFDADTLIIGGSIAKASYLFLDNLKSILKNQKIDKTEVKICKLWDIAPITGSAMNVKAQLNKEDMIKKENIKRKTTQFLAPEKAQPTPQGDYDIYPGFPLAKGTIKSGAEALADYIAEQKTVIIDGYVGVFWNELIQQINEILIKKGVKAVWKNIDAAMKSSDEIAQMLVPYLGEEDSIFGKITDKKLIDWFDKDKLTKIQPEASADVNIIIGCGAQLAGWNGKLIYVDLPKNELQFRMRAGAATNLGADKVEDGRNMYKRFYFVDWIVLNEHKANILPRIDLVVDEQRPDNYLSMSGDDLRKGLSAMSKNFFRVRPWFEPGAWGGTWMKENIKQLNTDVPNLAWSFELMVLENGIMFESDNFRLEVSFDFLMFNNYKEVLGDCAERFKYNFPIRFDFLDTFDGGNLSVQCHPRPEYIAKEFGMPFTQDETYYILNVKNDPLVYLGFQEGVNPDEFHKALVYSQENAKEIDITKYVQVYHAKKHDLYLIPNGTIHASGKDNLVLEISSAPYIFTFKMYDWVRLDLDGRPRPINIDHGMKNVNFELQGQKVYDELISKPYVMELKDGFCLEHLPTHPEHFYDVYRYNFDKEITIETNGKCHVWMLVEGISVIVETADGMKQRFNYAETFVIPAAAKSYKIINEGNTQAMMVKSFVK
;
A
#
# COMPACT_ATOMS: atom_id res chain seq x y z
N MET A 1 -72.55 -8.63 7.96
CA MET A 1 -71.10 -8.88 7.80
C MET A 1 -70.56 -8.71 6.36
N PRO A 2 -71.26 -9.07 5.26
CA PRO A 2 -70.66 -9.02 3.91
C PRO A 2 -70.33 -7.59 3.41
N PHE A 3 -71.12 -6.59 3.82
CA PHE A 3 -71.00 -5.21 3.33
C PHE A 3 -69.76 -4.47 3.85
N TYR A 4 -69.30 -4.80 5.07
CA TYR A 4 -68.11 -4.19 5.66
C TYR A 4 -66.81 -4.71 5.04
N PHE A 5 -66.77 -5.98 4.64
CA PHE A 5 -65.60 -6.56 3.97
C PHE A 5 -65.36 -5.95 2.58
N ASP A 6 -66.43 -5.63 1.85
CA ASP A 6 -66.32 -5.07 0.51
C ASP A 6 -65.82 -3.62 0.51
N ILE A 7 -66.20 -2.84 1.54
CA ILE A 7 -65.71 -1.47 1.74
C ILE A 7 -64.22 -1.48 2.12
N ILE A 8 -63.81 -2.36 3.03
CA ILE A 8 -62.40 -2.49 3.44
C ILE A 8 -61.53 -2.94 2.26
N LYS A 9 -62.01 -3.90 1.45
CA LYS A 9 -61.28 -4.39 0.27
C LYS A 9 -61.13 -3.30 -0.79
N LYS A 10 -62.17 -2.49 -1.03
CA LYS A 10 -62.10 -1.32 -1.93
C LYS A 10 -61.15 -0.24 -1.40
N PHE A 11 -61.13 0.01 -0.09
CA PHE A 11 -60.24 0.99 0.52
C PHE A 11 -58.76 0.57 0.42
N PHE A 12 -58.45 -0.70 0.70
CA PHE A 12 -57.09 -1.23 0.52
C PHE A 12 -56.65 -1.27 -0.93
N THR A 13 -57.55 -1.62 -1.86
CA THR A 13 -57.24 -1.60 -3.30
C THR A 13 -56.96 -0.17 -3.76
N PHE A 14 -57.79 0.79 -3.34
CA PHE A 14 -57.59 2.21 -3.68
C PHE A 14 -56.30 2.77 -3.08
N ALA A 15 -55.98 2.46 -1.82
CA ALA A 15 -54.74 2.87 -1.17
C ALA A 15 -53.50 2.25 -1.85
N PHE A 16 -53.56 0.97 -2.22
CA PHE A 16 -52.48 0.30 -2.96
C PHE A 16 -52.30 0.92 -4.34
N THR A 17 -53.38 1.14 -5.10
CA THR A 17 -53.30 1.76 -6.43
C THR A 17 -52.79 3.20 -6.34
N TYR A 18 -53.23 3.98 -5.35
CA TYR A 18 -52.77 5.35 -5.13
C TYR A 18 -51.28 5.40 -4.75
N MET A 19 -50.83 4.49 -3.88
CA MET A 19 -49.43 4.34 -3.52
C MET A 19 -48.57 3.87 -4.70
N PHE A 20 -49.08 2.93 -5.52
CA PHE A 20 -48.38 2.42 -6.69
C PHE A 20 -48.24 3.48 -7.81
N ILE A 21 -49.29 4.29 -8.02
CA ILE A 21 -49.25 5.41 -8.97
C ILE A 21 -48.31 6.50 -8.46
N HIS A 22 -48.30 6.82 -7.16
CA HIS A 22 -47.36 7.78 -6.62
C HIS A 22 -45.91 7.29 -6.68
N ILE A 23 -45.66 6.02 -6.37
CA ILE A 23 -44.33 5.41 -6.51
C ILE A 23 -43.90 5.39 -7.97
N GLN A 24 -44.78 5.01 -8.92
CA GLN A 24 -44.46 5.09 -10.34
C GLN A 24 -44.22 6.52 -10.79
N SER A 25 -45.02 7.50 -10.36
CA SER A 25 -44.80 8.91 -10.68
C SER A 25 -43.50 9.43 -10.08
N TYR A 26 -43.14 9.02 -8.86
CA TYR A 26 -41.90 9.40 -8.21
C TYR A 26 -40.70 8.76 -8.91
N ILE A 27 -40.77 7.47 -9.23
CA ILE A 27 -39.76 6.74 -10.01
C ILE A 27 -39.64 7.33 -11.42
N TYR A 28 -40.74 7.65 -12.09
CA TYR A 28 -40.75 8.22 -13.43
C TYR A 28 -40.20 9.66 -13.43
N THR A 29 -40.44 10.43 -12.36
CA THR A 29 -39.87 11.78 -12.18
C THR A 29 -38.38 11.69 -11.85
N TYR A 30 -37.98 10.74 -11.00
CA TYR A 30 -36.58 10.52 -10.59
C TYR A 30 -35.72 9.96 -11.73
N ILE A 31 -36.27 9.08 -12.56
CA ILE A 31 -35.63 8.54 -13.77
C ILE A 31 -35.52 9.60 -14.88
N ASN A 32 -36.41 10.60 -14.93
CA ASN A 32 -36.41 11.65 -15.96
C ASN A 32 -35.79 12.99 -15.50
N MET A 33 -35.17 13.06 -14.32
CA MET A 33 -34.40 14.25 -13.94
C MET A 33 -33.09 14.29 -14.73
N LYS A 34 -32.95 15.31 -15.58
CA LYS A 34 -31.67 15.61 -16.24
C LYS A 34 -30.59 15.78 -15.18
N LYS A 35 -29.53 14.99 -15.29
CA LYS A 35 -28.32 15.12 -14.48
C LYS A 35 -27.41 16.17 -15.10
N TYR A 36 -26.92 17.08 -14.28
CA TYR A 36 -25.98 18.11 -14.70
C TYR A 36 -24.64 17.92 -14.01
N TYR A 37 -23.58 18.29 -14.70
CA TYR A 37 -22.21 18.31 -14.22
C TYR A 37 -21.64 19.70 -14.46
N ILE A 38 -20.69 20.14 -13.64
CA ILE A 38 -19.94 21.35 -13.93
C ILE A 38 -18.66 20.96 -14.64
N GLY A 39 -18.49 21.48 -15.85
CA GLY A 39 -17.23 21.44 -16.56
C GLY A 39 -16.44 22.70 -16.26
N VAL A 40 -15.15 22.55 -16.00
CA VAL A 40 -14.22 23.65 -15.80
C VAL A 40 -13.04 23.48 -16.75
N ASP A 41 -12.62 24.57 -17.38
CA ASP A 41 -11.39 24.70 -18.15
C ASP A 41 -10.51 25.77 -17.49
N VAL A 42 -9.29 25.39 -17.11
CA VAL A 42 -8.33 26.24 -16.41
C VAL A 42 -7.13 26.45 -17.32
N GLY A 43 -7.01 27.65 -17.87
CA GLY A 43 -5.82 28.10 -18.61
C GLY A 43 -5.02 29.11 -17.80
N GLY A 44 -3.76 29.37 -18.17
CA GLY A 44 -2.88 30.26 -17.40
C GLY A 44 -3.32 31.74 -17.28
N SER A 45 -4.39 32.15 -17.96
CA SER A 45 -4.92 33.52 -17.88
C SER A 45 -6.43 33.57 -17.55
N HIS A 46 -7.10 32.44 -17.41
CA HIS A 46 -8.56 32.39 -17.32
C HIS A 46 -9.06 31.09 -16.67
N ILE A 47 -10.28 31.16 -16.16
CA ILE A 47 -11.10 30.01 -15.80
C ILE A 47 -12.46 30.13 -16.47
N CYS A 48 -12.86 29.08 -17.18
CA CYS A 48 -14.19 28.97 -17.79
C CYS A 48 -14.97 27.83 -17.13
N CYS A 49 -16.20 28.09 -16.70
CA CYS A 49 -17.10 27.10 -16.12
C CYS A 49 -18.43 27.07 -16.88
N ALA A 50 -19.04 25.89 -17.01
CA ALA A 50 -20.42 25.79 -17.51
C ALA A 50 -21.15 24.55 -16.96
N LEU A 51 -22.48 24.59 -16.99
CA LEU A 51 -23.31 23.43 -16.75
C LEU A 51 -23.37 22.57 -18.00
N VAL A 52 -23.13 21.27 -17.84
CA VAL A 52 -23.11 20.28 -18.93
C VAL A 52 -24.18 19.22 -18.66
N GLU A 53 -25.03 18.98 -19.65
CA GLU A 53 -26.03 17.90 -19.61
C GLU A 53 -25.35 16.53 -19.69
N GLY A 54 -25.55 15.68 -18.68
CA GLY A 54 -24.88 14.38 -18.59
C GLY A 54 -25.14 13.44 -19.77
N ASP A 55 -26.31 13.48 -20.40
CA ASP A 55 -26.67 12.55 -21.47
C ASP A 55 -26.18 12.98 -22.85
N THR A 56 -26.03 14.29 -23.06
CA THR A 56 -25.73 14.85 -24.38
C THR A 56 -24.35 15.47 -24.47
N GLY A 57 -23.69 15.77 -23.33
CA GLY A 57 -22.46 16.54 -23.25
C GLY A 57 -22.63 18.00 -23.67
N LYS A 58 -23.85 18.47 -23.88
CA LYS A 58 -24.10 19.86 -24.30
C LYS A 58 -24.03 20.81 -23.12
N ILE A 59 -23.42 21.97 -23.32
CA ILE A 59 -23.50 23.08 -22.39
C ILE A 59 -24.95 23.59 -22.34
N VAL A 60 -25.43 23.92 -21.14
CA VAL A 60 -26.71 24.57 -20.90
C VAL A 60 -26.61 26.04 -21.32
N ASP A 61 -27.56 26.51 -22.13
CA ASP A 61 -27.56 27.88 -22.63
C ASP A 61 -27.54 28.92 -21.49
N GLY A 62 -26.67 29.93 -21.63
CA GLY A 62 -26.50 30.97 -20.62
C GLY A 62 -25.68 30.55 -19.38
N SER A 63 -25.19 29.30 -19.32
CA SER A 63 -24.44 28.82 -18.15
C SER A 63 -22.95 29.07 -18.17
N LEU A 64 -22.40 29.51 -19.30
CA LEU A 64 -20.97 29.76 -19.46
C LEU A 64 -20.55 31.01 -18.66
N ILE A 65 -19.64 30.82 -17.71
CA ILE A 65 -19.02 31.86 -16.91
C ILE A 65 -17.52 31.85 -17.20
N ASN A 66 -16.94 33.02 -17.49
CA ASN A 66 -15.51 33.17 -17.73
C ASN A 66 -14.97 34.30 -16.85
N ASN A 67 -13.89 34.03 -16.11
CA ASN A 67 -13.19 35.01 -15.30
C ASN A 67 -11.68 34.97 -15.58
N GLU A 68 -11.02 36.12 -15.48
CA GLU A 68 -9.56 36.22 -15.60
C GLU A 68 -8.88 35.66 -14.35
N VAL A 69 -7.76 34.97 -14.56
CA VAL A 69 -6.90 34.41 -13.50
C VAL A 69 -5.47 34.77 -13.81
N ASP A 70 -4.77 35.39 -12.86
CA ASP A 70 -3.31 35.51 -12.95
C ASP A 70 -2.66 34.23 -12.40
N SER A 71 -2.09 33.39 -13.27
CA SER A 71 -1.42 32.15 -12.87
C SER A 71 -0.16 32.36 -12.02
N ASN A 72 0.36 33.58 -11.95
CA ASN A 72 1.51 33.94 -11.11
C ASN A 72 1.10 34.52 -9.75
N ALA A 73 -0.20 34.66 -9.50
CA ALA A 73 -0.71 35.13 -8.22
C ALA A 73 -0.48 34.10 -7.10
N SER A 74 -0.74 34.52 -5.87
CA SER A 74 -0.68 33.62 -4.72
C SER A 74 -1.72 32.51 -4.81
N TYR A 75 -1.47 31.39 -4.14
CA TYR A 75 -2.41 30.28 -3.98
C TYR A 75 -3.82 30.76 -3.59
N MET A 76 -3.91 31.68 -2.62
CA MET A 76 -5.18 32.21 -2.15
C MET A 76 -5.93 32.95 -3.26
N GLN A 77 -5.26 33.84 -4.00
CA GLN A 77 -5.89 34.60 -5.08
C GLN A 77 -6.40 33.68 -6.20
N ILE A 78 -5.58 32.72 -6.62
CA ILE A 78 -5.95 31.77 -7.68
C ILE A 78 -7.18 30.96 -7.25
N THR A 79 -7.12 30.36 -6.06
CA THR A 79 -8.17 29.44 -5.61
C THR A 79 -9.46 30.15 -5.21
N GLU A 80 -9.41 31.40 -4.76
CA GLU A 80 -10.62 32.21 -4.55
C GLU A 80 -11.34 32.50 -5.85
N VAL A 81 -10.62 32.87 -6.92
CA VAL A 81 -11.23 33.07 -8.25
C VAL A 81 -11.83 31.78 -8.77
N TRP A 82 -11.14 30.64 -8.61
CA TRP A 82 -11.66 29.34 -9.03
C TRP A 82 -12.94 28.97 -8.28
N LYS A 83 -12.92 29.03 -6.94
CA LYS A 83 -14.08 28.74 -6.09
C LYS A 83 -15.25 29.67 -6.39
N ALA A 84 -15.00 30.97 -6.58
CA ALA A 84 -16.04 31.93 -6.90
C ALA A 84 -16.70 31.65 -8.25
N THR A 85 -15.91 31.35 -9.28
CA THR A 85 -16.42 31.03 -10.63
C THR A 85 -17.28 29.76 -10.62
N ILE A 86 -16.82 28.72 -9.92
CA ILE A 86 -17.57 27.48 -9.72
C ILE A 86 -18.87 27.75 -8.95
N ALA A 87 -18.82 28.52 -7.86
CA ALA A 87 -19.99 28.86 -7.05
C ALA A 87 -21.03 29.67 -7.84
N GLN A 88 -20.62 30.58 -8.72
CA GLN A 88 -21.53 31.30 -9.61
C GLN A 88 -22.25 30.35 -10.58
N THR A 89 -21.57 29.32 -11.08
CA THR A 89 -22.17 28.30 -11.96
C THR A 89 -23.16 27.43 -11.18
N LEU A 90 -22.81 27.03 -9.95
CA LEU A 90 -23.70 26.30 -9.03
C LEU A 90 -24.98 27.07 -8.68
N GLN A 91 -24.95 28.40 -8.63
CA GLN A 91 -26.15 29.20 -8.34
C GLN A 91 -27.21 29.11 -9.44
N GLN A 92 -26.85 28.72 -10.67
CA GLN A 92 -27.78 28.57 -11.78
C GLN A 92 -28.63 27.28 -11.67
N THR A 93 -28.16 26.27 -10.93
CA THR A 93 -28.93 25.07 -10.59
C THR A 93 -28.38 24.39 -9.32
N GLY A 94 -29.27 24.04 -8.38
CA GLY A 94 -28.87 23.29 -7.19
C GLY A 94 -28.61 21.79 -7.42
N ASN A 95 -28.79 21.28 -8.64
CA ASN A 95 -28.78 19.84 -8.94
C ASN A 95 -27.59 19.47 -9.84
N VAL A 96 -26.40 19.35 -9.26
CA VAL A 96 -25.16 18.95 -9.94
C VAL A 96 -24.62 17.68 -9.29
N GLU A 97 -24.20 16.71 -10.12
CA GLU A 97 -23.69 15.41 -9.65
C GLU A 97 -22.17 15.39 -9.42
N GLY A 98 -21.43 16.43 -9.86
CA GLY A 98 -20.02 16.63 -9.55
C GLY A 98 -19.35 17.70 -10.41
N ILE A 99 -18.07 17.99 -10.13
CA ILE A 99 -17.23 18.95 -10.86
C ILE A 99 -16.11 18.20 -11.58
N GLY A 100 -15.94 18.50 -12.86
CA GLY A 100 -14.77 18.09 -13.64
C GLY A 100 -13.92 19.29 -13.99
N ILE A 101 -12.60 19.17 -13.84
CA ILE A 101 -11.65 20.25 -14.09
C ILE A 101 -10.61 19.78 -15.10
N ALA A 102 -10.60 20.43 -16.27
CA ALA A 102 -9.51 20.33 -17.25
C ALA A 102 -8.41 21.31 -16.82
N ILE A 103 -7.21 20.79 -16.55
CA ILE A 103 -6.07 21.60 -16.10
C ILE A 103 -4.76 21.12 -16.76
N PRO A 104 -3.85 22.03 -17.17
CA PRO A 104 -2.56 21.63 -17.72
C PRO A 104 -1.70 20.88 -16.70
N GLY A 105 -0.82 20.02 -17.21
CA GLY A 105 0.17 19.28 -16.41
C GLY A 105 1.49 20.04 -16.24
N PRO A 106 2.44 19.47 -15.48
CA PRO A 106 2.35 18.19 -14.77
C PRO A 106 1.43 18.26 -13.54
N PHE A 107 0.60 17.23 -13.34
CA PHE A 107 -0.42 17.21 -12.29
C PHE A 107 -0.74 15.75 -11.94
N ASP A 108 -0.95 15.46 -10.66
CA ASP A 108 -1.54 14.19 -10.23
C ASP A 108 -3.06 14.32 -10.38
N TYR A 109 -3.56 13.87 -11.53
CA TYR A 109 -4.99 13.98 -11.89
C TYR A 109 -5.88 13.06 -11.06
N GLU A 110 -5.34 11.95 -10.56
CA GLU A 110 -6.08 11.00 -9.75
C GLU A 110 -6.36 11.59 -8.37
N ASN A 111 -5.33 12.10 -7.69
CA ASN A 111 -5.45 12.63 -6.32
C ASN A 111 -5.80 14.11 -6.28
N GLY A 112 -5.57 14.84 -7.38
CA GLY A 112 -5.85 16.27 -7.50
C GLY A 112 -4.75 17.15 -6.93
N ILE A 113 -3.48 16.73 -7.06
CA ILE A 113 -2.32 17.40 -6.49
C ILE A 113 -1.54 18.08 -7.63
N SER A 114 -1.21 19.37 -7.46
CA SER A 114 -0.42 20.07 -8.45
C SER A 114 1.06 19.68 -8.37
N LEU A 115 1.61 19.26 -9.51
CA LEU A 115 3.04 19.00 -9.70
C LEU A 115 3.70 20.11 -10.54
N ILE A 116 2.95 21.17 -10.87
CA ILE A 116 3.36 22.25 -11.75
C ILE A 116 4.43 23.10 -11.07
N GLU A 117 5.58 23.19 -11.72
CA GLU A 117 6.75 23.90 -11.22
C GLU A 117 7.72 24.24 -12.36
N GLY A 118 8.36 25.40 -12.30
CA GLY A 118 9.42 25.81 -13.22
C GLY A 118 8.93 26.29 -14.58
N VAL A 119 7.61 26.47 -14.74
CA VAL A 119 6.96 26.80 -16.02
C VAL A 119 6.33 28.20 -16.05
N GLN A 120 6.59 29.04 -15.02
CA GLN A 120 6.11 30.43 -14.89
C GLN A 120 4.57 30.54 -14.93
N LYS A 121 3.89 29.49 -14.47
CA LYS A 121 2.44 29.36 -14.41
C LYS A 121 2.11 28.40 -13.27
N TYR A 122 1.31 28.85 -12.31
CA TYR A 122 0.82 28.04 -11.20
C TYR A 122 1.91 27.44 -10.30
N ASP A 123 3.13 27.97 -10.33
CA ASP A 123 4.22 27.56 -9.43
C ASP A 123 3.82 27.65 -7.94
N SER A 124 2.96 28.62 -7.58
CA SER A 124 2.41 28.77 -6.22
C SER A 124 1.48 27.63 -5.78
N LEU A 125 1.08 26.76 -6.70
CA LEU A 125 0.24 25.60 -6.42
C LEU A 125 1.06 24.33 -6.17
N PHE A 126 2.39 24.35 -6.37
CA PHE A 126 3.22 23.15 -6.24
C PHE A 126 2.98 22.41 -4.91
N ALA A 127 2.78 21.10 -5.03
CA ALA A 127 2.45 20.16 -3.96
C ALA A 127 1.08 20.36 -3.28
N ILE A 128 0.27 21.35 -3.67
CA ILE A 128 -1.04 21.60 -3.04
C ILE A 128 -2.07 20.59 -3.53
N ASN A 129 -2.87 20.05 -2.60
CA ASN A 129 -4.06 19.27 -2.90
C ASN A 129 -5.21 20.20 -3.32
N ILE A 130 -5.32 20.44 -4.62
CA ILE A 130 -6.33 21.33 -5.21
C ILE A 130 -7.72 20.72 -5.12
N LYS A 131 -7.85 19.38 -5.14
CA LYS A 131 -9.14 18.69 -4.99
C LYS A 131 -9.83 19.10 -3.69
N GLU A 132 -9.11 19.03 -2.57
CA GLU A 132 -9.64 19.42 -1.27
C GLU A 132 -9.96 20.92 -1.19
N THR A 133 -9.16 21.77 -1.84
CA THR A 133 -9.45 23.20 -1.92
C THR A 133 -10.73 23.48 -2.68
N ILE A 134 -10.94 22.85 -3.84
CA ILE A 134 -12.15 23.06 -4.65
C ILE A 134 -13.39 22.44 -4.02
N ARG A 135 -13.26 21.32 -3.31
CA ARG A 135 -14.39 20.68 -2.61
C ARG A 135 -15.09 21.63 -1.64
N GLN A 136 -14.39 22.64 -1.10
CA GLN A 136 -14.97 23.69 -0.26
C GLN A 136 -16.01 24.55 -0.98
N ALA A 137 -15.93 24.69 -2.31
CA ALA A 137 -16.93 25.41 -3.10
C ALA A 137 -18.20 24.60 -3.34
N PHE A 138 -18.17 23.28 -3.10
CA PHE A 138 -19.31 22.39 -3.36
C PHE A 138 -20.23 22.28 -2.13
N PRO A 139 -21.54 22.58 -2.24
CA PRO A 139 -22.48 22.51 -1.12
C PRO A 139 -22.63 21.09 -0.55
N ASP A 140 -22.83 20.10 -1.42
CA ASP A 140 -22.86 18.67 -1.06
C ASP A 140 -21.47 18.03 -1.25
N ARG A 141 -20.66 18.07 -0.21
CA ARG A 141 -19.26 17.61 -0.24
C ARG A 141 -19.09 16.12 -0.51
N SER A 142 -20.17 15.33 -0.52
CA SER A 142 -20.13 13.93 -0.93
C SER A 142 -19.98 13.76 -2.45
N LYS A 143 -20.22 14.82 -3.24
CA LYS A 143 -20.08 14.78 -4.69
C LYS A 143 -18.61 14.84 -5.13
N PRO A 144 -18.24 14.14 -6.22
CA PRO A 144 -16.86 14.08 -6.70
C PRO A 144 -16.38 15.38 -7.32
N VAL A 145 -15.09 15.64 -7.13
CA VAL A 145 -14.29 16.62 -7.89
C VAL A 145 -13.20 15.83 -8.60
N SER A 146 -13.24 15.82 -9.93
CA SER A 146 -12.30 15.08 -10.77
C SER A 146 -11.43 16.04 -11.57
N PHE A 147 -10.19 15.64 -11.83
CA PHE A 147 -9.26 16.37 -12.67
C PHE A 147 -8.93 15.55 -13.92
N ILE A 148 -8.65 16.24 -15.01
CA ILE A 148 -8.19 15.64 -16.25
C ILE A 148 -7.22 16.60 -16.95
N ASN A 149 -6.29 16.04 -17.73
CA ASN A 149 -5.46 16.85 -18.60
C ASN A 149 -6.33 17.64 -19.60
N ASP A 150 -5.93 18.87 -19.92
CA ASP A 150 -6.64 19.78 -20.82
C ASP A 150 -6.81 19.23 -22.25
N ALA A 151 -5.78 18.61 -22.83
CA ALA A 151 -5.88 17.95 -24.13
C ALA A 151 -6.79 16.72 -24.09
N THR A 152 -6.75 15.94 -23.00
CA THR A 152 -7.66 14.79 -22.80
C THR A 152 -9.10 15.25 -22.59
N GLY A 153 -9.31 16.33 -21.83
CA GLY A 153 -10.60 16.99 -21.69
C GLY A 153 -11.12 17.47 -23.04
N PHE A 154 -10.27 18.11 -23.85
CA PHE A 154 -10.61 18.52 -25.21
C PHE A 154 -11.08 17.33 -26.05
N ALA A 155 -10.33 16.21 -26.03
CA ALA A 155 -10.66 15.00 -26.77
C ALA A 155 -11.99 14.38 -26.36
N LEU A 156 -12.24 14.25 -25.04
CA LEU A 156 -13.52 13.75 -24.53
C LEU A 156 -14.67 14.67 -24.91
N GLY A 157 -14.48 15.99 -24.87
CA GLY A 157 -15.49 16.95 -25.33
C GLY A 157 -15.88 16.72 -26.78
N GLU A 158 -14.88 16.62 -27.66
CA GLU A 158 -15.10 16.36 -29.08
C GLU A 158 -15.74 14.99 -29.35
N TYR A 159 -15.46 14.00 -28.51
CA TYR A 159 -16.11 12.69 -28.58
C TYR A 159 -17.59 12.74 -28.19
N TYR A 160 -17.93 13.38 -27.06
CA TYR A 160 -19.31 13.38 -26.55
C TYR A 160 -20.25 14.32 -27.34
N ALA A 161 -19.79 15.52 -27.68
CA ALA A 161 -20.64 16.55 -28.29
C ALA A 161 -20.08 17.19 -29.58
N GLY A 162 -18.85 16.85 -29.97
CA GLY A 162 -18.14 17.48 -31.08
C GLY A 162 -17.96 16.61 -32.34
N ALA A 163 -16.83 16.80 -33.00
CA ALA A 163 -16.51 16.24 -34.32
C ALA A 163 -16.10 14.75 -34.27
N ALA A 164 -15.69 14.25 -33.10
CA ALA A 164 -15.33 12.84 -32.87
C ALA A 164 -16.55 11.98 -32.49
N LYS A 165 -17.75 12.56 -32.46
CA LYS A 165 -18.99 11.83 -32.14
C LYS A 165 -19.20 10.65 -33.09
N ASN A 166 -19.45 9.48 -32.50
CA ASN A 166 -19.60 8.18 -33.16
C ASN A 166 -18.32 7.55 -33.74
N SER A 167 -17.13 8.11 -33.47
CA SER A 167 -15.87 7.42 -33.78
C SER A 167 -15.71 6.19 -32.90
N LYS A 168 -15.11 5.11 -33.42
CA LYS A 168 -14.77 3.93 -32.61
C LYS A 168 -13.33 4.02 -32.11
N ARG A 169 -12.42 4.46 -32.97
CA ARG A 169 -11.00 4.64 -32.67
C ARG A 169 -10.56 6.00 -33.18
N SER A 170 -10.48 6.98 -32.29
CA SER A 170 -10.10 8.34 -32.66
C SER A 170 -8.77 8.76 -32.05
N LEU A 171 -7.97 9.43 -32.87
CA LEU A 171 -6.82 10.22 -32.42
C LEU A 171 -7.23 11.69 -32.47
N ILE A 172 -7.18 12.36 -31.33
CA ILE A 172 -7.45 13.79 -31.23
C ILE A 172 -6.13 14.48 -30.92
N VAL A 173 -5.79 15.50 -31.70
CA VAL A 173 -4.61 16.33 -31.48
C VAL A 173 -4.99 17.80 -31.31
N THR A 174 -4.35 18.47 -30.37
CA THR A 174 -4.48 19.91 -30.15
C THR A 174 -3.19 20.60 -30.55
N ILE A 175 -3.26 21.52 -31.51
CA ILE A 175 -2.11 22.28 -32.03
C ILE A 175 -2.31 23.78 -31.75
N GLY A 176 -1.46 24.33 -30.88
CA GLY A 176 -1.62 25.70 -30.39
C GLY A 176 -0.31 26.29 -29.89
N THR A 177 -0.28 26.70 -28.62
CA THR A 177 0.98 27.10 -27.96
C THR A 177 1.93 25.91 -27.77
N GLY A 178 1.36 24.70 -27.65
CA GLY A 178 2.06 23.41 -27.69
C GLY A 178 1.23 22.39 -28.45
N PHE A 179 1.63 21.13 -28.34
CA PHE A 179 1.07 19.97 -29.00
C PHE A 179 0.51 19.00 -27.96
N GLY A 180 -0.78 18.70 -28.01
CA GLY A 180 -1.44 17.71 -27.17
C GLY A 180 -2.03 16.58 -28.01
N SER A 181 -2.21 15.41 -27.40
CA SER A 181 -2.80 14.25 -28.06
C SER A 181 -3.58 13.37 -27.10
N THR A 182 -4.59 12.69 -27.63
CA THR A 182 -5.35 11.68 -26.90
C THR A 182 -5.85 10.61 -27.85
N PHE A 183 -5.71 9.36 -27.42
CA PHE A 183 -6.21 8.18 -28.11
C PHE A 183 -7.47 7.69 -27.41
N LEU A 184 -8.56 7.54 -28.16
CA LEU A 184 -9.84 7.07 -27.64
C LEU A 184 -10.29 5.79 -28.32
N VAL A 185 -10.77 4.81 -27.54
CA VAL A 185 -11.51 3.63 -28.01
C VAL A 185 -12.91 3.65 -27.42
N GLU A 186 -13.90 3.90 -28.28
CA GLU A 186 -15.32 4.02 -27.89
C GLU A 186 -15.53 4.99 -26.72
N GLY A 187 -14.74 6.07 -26.69
CA GLY A 187 -14.78 7.11 -25.66
C GLY A 187 -13.94 6.82 -24.42
N ASN A 188 -13.31 5.65 -24.33
CA ASN A 188 -12.35 5.34 -23.27
C ASN A 188 -10.97 5.89 -23.63
N VAL A 189 -10.37 6.63 -22.69
CA VAL A 189 -9.01 7.16 -22.83
C VAL A 189 -8.01 6.01 -22.73
N MET A 190 -7.10 5.92 -23.71
CA MET A 190 -6.03 4.94 -23.72
C MET A 190 -4.76 5.56 -23.13
N THR A 191 -4.37 5.11 -21.94
CA THR A 191 -3.16 5.58 -21.24
C THR A 191 -2.06 4.51 -21.17
N GLU A 192 -2.42 3.24 -21.31
CA GLU A 192 -1.47 2.13 -21.27
C GLU A 192 -0.52 2.16 -22.48
N LYS A 193 0.78 2.17 -22.19
CA LYS A 193 1.83 2.11 -23.21
C LYS A 193 1.75 0.78 -23.97
N SER A 194 1.64 0.88 -25.29
CA SER A 194 1.71 -0.26 -26.21
C SER A 194 2.44 0.14 -27.48
N ASP A 195 2.62 -0.80 -28.42
CA ASP A 195 3.14 -0.46 -29.75
C ASP A 195 2.27 0.56 -30.50
N SER A 196 0.97 0.63 -30.15
CA SER A 196 -0.05 1.43 -30.83
C SER A 196 -0.40 2.75 -30.14
N VAL A 197 -0.09 2.88 -28.85
CA VAL A 197 -0.40 4.05 -28.01
C VAL A 197 0.83 4.37 -27.17
N PRO A 198 1.38 5.60 -27.22
CA PRO A 198 2.49 5.99 -26.36
C PRO A 198 2.05 6.02 -24.88
N ALA A 199 3.01 6.09 -23.95
CA ALA A 199 2.69 6.26 -22.53
C ALA A 199 1.76 7.48 -22.33
N ASP A 200 0.69 7.29 -21.56
CA ASP A 200 -0.38 8.26 -21.28
C ASP A 200 -1.12 8.80 -22.52
N GLY A 201 -0.87 8.24 -23.70
CA GLY A 201 -1.42 8.76 -24.97
C GLY A 201 -0.74 10.06 -25.45
N TYR A 202 0.41 10.42 -24.87
CA TYR A 202 1.12 11.67 -25.16
C TYR A 202 2.07 11.56 -26.36
N LEU A 203 1.92 12.47 -27.31
CA LEU A 203 2.76 12.59 -28.50
C LEU A 203 3.74 13.77 -28.45
N TYR A 204 3.58 14.69 -27.50
CA TYR A 204 4.34 15.94 -27.44
C TYR A 204 5.85 15.72 -27.24
N ASN A 205 6.22 14.71 -26.46
CA ASN A 205 7.60 14.36 -26.11
C ASN A 205 8.23 13.34 -27.06
N ILE A 206 7.50 12.87 -28.08
CA ILE A 206 8.02 11.89 -29.02
C ILE A 206 9.08 12.57 -29.92
N PRO A 207 10.26 11.97 -30.09
CA PRO A 207 11.29 12.50 -30.98
C PRO A 207 10.78 12.69 -32.41
N PHE A 208 11.06 13.85 -33.00
CA PHE A 208 10.75 14.18 -34.39
C PHE A 208 11.77 15.16 -34.96
N GLY A 209 12.31 14.85 -36.14
CA GLY A 209 13.38 15.64 -36.75
C GLY A 209 14.62 15.71 -35.85
N GLN A 210 15.00 16.92 -35.43
CA GLN A 210 16.17 17.17 -34.57
C GLN A 210 15.80 17.46 -33.10
N SER A 211 14.52 17.37 -32.74
CA SER A 211 14.01 17.63 -31.38
C SER A 211 12.81 16.71 -31.07
N ILE A 212 11.83 17.22 -30.32
CA ILE A 212 10.55 16.57 -30.01
C ILE A 212 9.39 17.16 -30.83
N ALA A 213 8.28 16.44 -30.91
CA ALA A 213 7.10 16.84 -31.67
C ALA A 213 6.54 18.22 -31.27
N ASP A 214 6.53 18.56 -29.97
CA ASP A 214 6.05 19.86 -29.47
C ASP A 214 6.77 21.07 -30.13
N ASP A 215 8.05 20.92 -30.48
CA ASP A 215 8.84 21.96 -31.13
C ASP A 215 8.52 22.15 -32.60
N TYR A 216 7.84 21.19 -33.23
CA TYR A 216 7.42 21.24 -34.64
C TYR A 216 5.94 21.56 -34.79
N PHE A 217 5.10 21.20 -33.81
CA PHE A 217 3.64 21.33 -33.87
C PHE A 217 3.10 22.40 -32.92
N SER A 218 3.77 23.56 -32.88
CA SER A 218 3.42 24.69 -32.02
C SER A 218 3.50 26.04 -32.73
N THR A 219 2.92 27.05 -32.11
CA THR A 219 2.99 28.45 -32.58
C THR A 219 4.45 28.92 -32.62
N ARG A 220 5.29 28.42 -31.71
CA ARG A 220 6.72 28.73 -31.65
C ARG A 220 7.44 28.30 -32.93
N TRP A 221 7.10 27.12 -33.46
CA TRP A 221 7.64 26.63 -34.73
C TRP A 221 7.30 27.58 -35.89
N PHE A 222 6.04 27.95 -36.05
CA PHE A 222 5.60 28.85 -37.12
C PHE A 222 6.31 30.21 -37.07
N VAL A 223 6.38 30.83 -35.88
CA VAL A 223 7.05 32.12 -35.69
C VAL A 223 8.56 32.00 -35.97
N GLY A 224 9.21 30.96 -35.45
CA GLY A 224 10.63 30.70 -35.66
C GLY A 224 10.96 30.43 -37.13
N ARG A 225 10.15 29.61 -37.81
CA ARG A 225 10.33 29.27 -39.22
C ARG A 225 10.09 30.48 -40.12
N TRP A 226 9.07 31.30 -39.86
CA TRP A 226 8.85 32.57 -40.56
C TRP A 226 10.02 33.53 -40.42
N LYS A 227 10.56 33.68 -39.20
CA LYS A 227 11.73 34.52 -38.94
C LYS A 227 12.97 34.00 -39.68
N ALA A 228 13.19 32.69 -39.68
CA ALA A 228 14.30 32.07 -40.40
C ALA A 228 14.18 32.29 -41.93
N GLU A 229 12.97 32.23 -42.48
CA GLU A 229 12.70 32.37 -43.91
C GLU A 229 12.71 33.83 -44.39
N THR A 230 12.29 34.78 -43.54
CA THR A 230 12.04 36.18 -43.96
C THR A 230 12.89 37.23 -43.26
N GLY A 231 13.51 36.90 -42.12
CA GLY A 231 14.15 37.85 -41.20
C GLY A 231 13.19 38.65 -40.33
N ASN A 232 11.87 38.58 -40.57
CA ASN A 232 10.86 39.37 -39.86
C ASN A 232 10.27 38.63 -38.66
N ILE A 233 9.84 39.37 -37.64
CA ILE A 233 9.18 38.83 -36.45
C ILE A 233 7.68 39.05 -36.59
N VAL A 234 6.91 38.02 -36.27
CA VAL A 234 5.44 38.03 -36.26
C VAL A 234 4.93 37.65 -34.89
N SER A 235 3.72 38.08 -34.57
CA SER A 235 3.07 37.86 -33.28
C SER A 235 2.52 36.43 -33.11
N GLY A 236 2.26 35.71 -34.20
CA GLY A 236 1.76 34.35 -34.18
C GLY A 236 1.27 33.84 -35.53
N VAL A 237 0.64 32.67 -35.54
CA VAL A 237 0.21 31.98 -36.78
C VAL A 237 -0.82 32.79 -37.58
N LYS A 238 -1.67 33.57 -36.91
CA LYS A 238 -2.70 34.40 -37.57
C LYS A 238 -2.08 35.38 -38.58
N GLU A 239 -0.99 36.04 -38.20
CA GLU A 239 -0.31 37.01 -39.07
C GLU A 239 0.34 36.32 -40.29
N ILE A 240 0.92 35.13 -40.09
CA ILE A 240 1.47 34.31 -41.19
C ILE A 240 0.33 33.85 -42.12
N ALA A 241 -0.82 33.49 -41.57
CA ALA A 241 -2.00 33.12 -42.36
C ALA A 241 -2.53 34.30 -43.18
N GLU A 242 -2.50 35.53 -42.65
CA GLU A 242 -2.86 36.75 -43.39
C GLU A 242 -1.90 36.99 -44.57
N TYR A 243 -0.59 36.76 -44.41
CA TYR A 243 0.35 36.78 -45.54
C TYR A 243 0.04 35.70 -46.59
N ALA A 244 -0.31 34.48 -46.16
CA ALA A 244 -0.68 33.39 -47.06
C ALA A 244 -1.96 33.70 -47.86
N ILE A 245 -2.98 34.30 -47.22
CA ILE A 245 -4.21 34.78 -47.88
C ILE A 245 -3.87 35.83 -48.95
N ASN A 246 -2.87 36.68 -48.70
CA ASN A 246 -2.37 37.67 -49.64
C ASN A 246 -1.38 37.09 -50.69
N ASN A 247 -1.36 35.76 -50.87
CA ASN A 247 -0.53 35.02 -51.83
C ASN A 247 0.99 35.14 -51.61
N ASP A 248 1.45 35.38 -50.37
CA ASP A 248 2.88 35.27 -50.05
C ASP A 248 3.33 33.80 -50.17
N LYS A 249 4.19 33.52 -51.16
CA LYS A 249 4.69 32.17 -51.43
C LYS A 249 5.45 31.56 -50.26
N ARG A 250 6.11 32.37 -49.43
CA ARG A 250 6.88 31.88 -48.27
C ARG A 250 5.92 31.41 -47.18
N ALA A 251 4.86 32.18 -46.92
CA ALA A 251 3.82 31.81 -45.97
C ALA A 251 3.12 30.50 -46.40
N LEU A 252 2.74 30.39 -47.67
CA LEU A 252 2.15 29.17 -48.23
C LEU A 252 3.10 27.96 -48.12
N ASN A 253 4.39 28.15 -48.40
CA ASN A 253 5.39 27.10 -48.23
C ASN A 253 5.53 26.62 -46.79
N ILE A 254 5.47 27.53 -45.80
CA ILE A 254 5.52 27.16 -44.39
C ILE A 254 4.31 26.29 -43.98
N PHE A 255 3.11 26.59 -44.47
CA PHE A 255 1.93 25.73 -44.24
C PHE A 255 2.04 24.38 -44.96
N ASN A 256 2.64 24.33 -46.15
CA ASN A 256 2.91 23.07 -46.85
C ASN A 256 3.95 22.21 -46.12
N GLU A 257 5.00 22.84 -45.60
CA GLU A 257 6.02 22.20 -44.76
C GLU A 257 5.38 21.65 -43.48
N PHE A 258 4.55 22.45 -42.79
CA PHE A 258 3.80 22.01 -41.62
C PHE A 258 2.92 20.79 -41.91
N SER A 259 2.21 20.79 -43.05
CA SER A 259 1.36 19.68 -43.49
C SER A 259 2.17 18.39 -43.67
N SER A 260 3.35 18.52 -44.28
CA SER A 260 4.26 17.39 -44.56
C SER A 260 4.82 16.81 -43.28
N ASN A 261 5.30 17.68 -42.38
CA ASN A 261 5.81 17.30 -41.07
C ASN A 261 4.73 16.61 -40.23
N LEU A 262 3.51 17.17 -40.19
CA LEU A 262 2.42 16.60 -39.42
C LEU A 262 1.98 15.24 -39.97
N ALA A 263 1.91 15.11 -41.31
CA ALA A 263 1.59 13.83 -41.94
C ALA A 263 2.65 12.76 -41.64
N GLU A 264 3.93 13.09 -41.79
CA GLU A 264 5.04 12.18 -41.49
C GLU A 264 5.00 11.70 -40.05
N PHE A 265 4.80 12.63 -39.11
CA PHE A 265 4.77 12.32 -37.69
C PHE A 265 3.53 11.49 -37.28
N ILE A 266 2.33 11.85 -37.75
CA ILE A 266 1.09 11.25 -37.27
C ILE A 266 0.79 9.90 -37.92
N THR A 267 1.28 9.65 -39.13
CA THR A 267 0.95 8.46 -39.93
C THR A 267 1.26 7.14 -39.22
N PRO A 268 2.44 6.93 -38.61
CA PRO A 268 2.72 5.70 -37.87
C PRO A 268 1.70 5.44 -36.75
N TRP A 269 1.25 6.50 -36.07
CA TRP A 269 0.29 6.39 -34.98
C TRP A 269 -1.11 6.06 -35.50
N LEU A 270 -1.57 6.71 -36.57
CA LEU A 270 -2.86 6.38 -37.21
C LEU A 270 -2.90 4.92 -37.70
N GLN A 271 -1.79 4.43 -38.27
CA GLN A 271 -1.69 3.06 -38.76
C GLN A 271 -1.71 2.04 -37.62
N LYS A 272 -0.80 2.18 -36.65
CA LYS A 272 -0.66 1.22 -35.55
C LYS A 272 -1.89 1.20 -34.64
N PHE A 273 -2.46 2.38 -34.38
CA PHE A 273 -3.67 2.50 -33.57
C PHE A 273 -4.93 2.10 -34.34
N ASP A 274 -4.86 1.90 -35.67
CA ASP A 274 -6.04 1.64 -36.51
C ASP A 274 -7.13 2.72 -36.32
N ALA A 275 -6.71 3.99 -36.40
CA ALA A 275 -7.61 5.12 -36.19
C ALA A 275 -8.61 5.24 -37.35
N ASP A 276 -9.91 5.30 -37.03
CA ASP A 276 -10.96 5.64 -38.00
C ASP A 276 -11.16 7.14 -38.14
N THR A 277 -10.71 7.93 -37.17
CA THR A 277 -10.92 9.38 -37.13
C THR A 277 -9.68 10.10 -36.58
N LEU A 278 -9.27 11.19 -37.25
CA LEU A 278 -8.30 12.16 -36.74
C LEU A 278 -9.00 13.51 -36.56
N ILE A 279 -9.04 14.02 -35.33
CA ILE A 279 -9.53 15.37 -35.04
C ILE A 279 -8.35 16.29 -34.77
N ILE A 280 -8.32 17.44 -35.44
CA ILE A 280 -7.32 18.48 -35.24
C ILE A 280 -8.00 19.71 -34.63
N GLY A 281 -7.58 20.09 -33.43
CA GLY A 281 -8.05 21.25 -32.69
C GLY A 281 -6.93 22.21 -32.32
N GLY A 282 -7.26 23.22 -31.49
CA GLY A 282 -6.31 24.24 -31.04
C GLY A 282 -6.25 25.48 -31.94
N SER A 283 -5.48 26.49 -31.52
CA SER A 283 -5.46 27.80 -32.18
C SER A 283 -4.90 27.76 -33.60
N ILE A 284 -3.97 26.85 -33.91
CA ILE A 284 -3.42 26.66 -35.26
C ILE A 284 -4.46 26.07 -36.20
N ALA A 285 -5.36 25.21 -35.71
CA ALA A 285 -6.43 24.62 -36.51
C ALA A 285 -7.40 25.66 -37.11
N LYS A 286 -7.43 26.89 -36.58
CA LYS A 286 -8.18 28.03 -37.17
C LYS A 286 -7.63 28.43 -38.55
N ALA A 287 -6.39 28.07 -38.86
CA ALA A 287 -5.76 28.25 -40.19
C ALA A 287 -5.83 26.98 -41.06
N SER A 288 -6.71 26.03 -40.74
CA SER A 288 -6.84 24.73 -41.44
C SER A 288 -7.07 24.84 -42.94
N TYR A 289 -7.72 25.90 -43.41
CA TYR A 289 -7.91 26.15 -44.86
C TYR A 289 -6.58 26.32 -45.63
N LEU A 290 -5.45 26.50 -44.94
CA LEU A 290 -4.12 26.60 -45.56
C LEU A 290 -3.33 25.29 -45.56
N PHE A 291 -3.73 24.28 -44.79
CA PHE A 291 -2.91 23.06 -44.61
C PHE A 291 -3.71 21.73 -44.66
N LEU A 292 -5.01 21.75 -44.38
CA LEU A 292 -5.81 20.53 -44.21
C LEU A 292 -5.95 19.71 -45.49
N ASP A 293 -6.16 20.36 -46.64
CA ASP A 293 -6.31 19.66 -47.92
C ASP A 293 -5.00 19.00 -48.34
N ASN A 294 -3.87 19.68 -48.10
CA ASN A 294 -2.55 19.11 -48.35
C ASN A 294 -2.28 17.92 -47.42
N LEU A 295 -2.55 18.06 -46.12
CA LEU A 295 -2.44 16.96 -45.15
C LEU A 295 -3.27 15.74 -45.58
N LYS A 296 -4.54 15.94 -45.95
CA LYS A 296 -5.42 14.86 -46.43
C LYS A 296 -4.86 14.19 -47.69
N SER A 297 -4.32 14.96 -48.62
CA SER A 297 -3.68 14.45 -49.83
C SER A 297 -2.48 13.56 -49.51
N ILE A 298 -1.61 14.01 -48.59
CA ILE A 298 -0.42 13.24 -48.17
C ILE A 298 -0.82 11.94 -47.47
N LEU A 299 -1.74 12.01 -46.51
CA LEU A 299 -2.23 10.84 -45.78
C LEU A 299 -2.87 9.80 -46.72
N LYS A 300 -3.66 10.25 -47.70
CA LYS A 300 -4.23 9.39 -48.75
C LYS A 300 -3.14 8.71 -49.58
N ASN A 301 -2.11 9.45 -49.99
CA ASN A 301 -0.97 8.89 -50.74
C ASN A 301 -0.16 7.88 -49.90
N GLN A 302 -0.19 8.01 -48.58
CA GLN A 302 0.42 7.08 -47.61
C GLN A 302 -0.53 5.91 -47.22
N LYS A 303 -1.63 5.71 -47.96
CA LYS A 303 -2.63 4.64 -47.76
C LYS A 303 -3.42 4.74 -46.45
N ILE A 304 -3.62 5.95 -45.94
CA ILE A 304 -4.47 6.23 -44.77
C ILE A 304 -5.87 6.64 -45.24
N ASP A 305 -6.49 5.81 -46.08
CA ASP A 305 -7.76 6.16 -46.76
C ASP A 305 -8.98 5.97 -45.87
N LYS A 306 -8.85 5.18 -44.80
CA LYS A 306 -9.95 4.85 -43.86
C LYS A 306 -10.15 5.89 -42.76
N THR A 307 -9.14 6.72 -42.49
CA THR A 307 -9.18 7.68 -41.38
C THR A 307 -9.81 8.98 -41.84
N GLU A 308 -10.94 9.34 -41.23
CA GLU A 308 -11.61 10.60 -41.50
C GLU A 308 -10.92 11.76 -40.77
N VAL A 309 -10.32 12.70 -41.50
CA VAL A 309 -9.63 13.86 -40.92
C VAL A 309 -10.57 15.08 -40.83
N LYS A 310 -10.83 15.55 -39.61
CA LYS A 310 -11.75 16.67 -39.31
C LYS A 310 -11.08 17.74 -38.45
N ILE A 311 -11.63 18.95 -38.53
CA ILE A 311 -11.36 20.01 -37.56
C ILE A 311 -12.37 19.90 -36.41
N CYS A 312 -11.94 20.25 -35.21
CA CYS A 312 -12.78 20.27 -34.02
C CYS A 312 -14.05 21.12 -34.21
N LYS A 313 -15.09 20.83 -33.43
CA LYS A 313 -16.38 21.53 -33.51
C LYS A 313 -16.64 22.44 -32.30
N LEU A 314 -16.23 22.02 -31.11
CA LEU A 314 -16.53 22.70 -29.85
C LEU A 314 -15.50 23.79 -29.51
N TRP A 315 -14.28 23.69 -30.05
CA TRP A 315 -13.21 24.66 -29.75
C TRP A 315 -12.97 24.77 -28.23
N ASP A 316 -13.03 25.98 -27.69
CA ASP A 316 -12.76 26.29 -26.28
C ASP A 316 -13.84 25.72 -25.33
N ILE A 317 -14.95 25.19 -25.88
CA ILE A 317 -15.98 24.46 -25.10
C ILE A 317 -15.57 22.99 -24.88
N ALA A 318 -14.69 22.42 -25.71
CA ALA A 318 -14.38 21.00 -25.63
C ALA A 318 -13.81 20.57 -24.26
N PRO A 319 -12.83 21.28 -23.66
CA PRO A 319 -12.29 20.91 -22.35
C PRO A 319 -13.35 20.95 -21.24
N ILE A 320 -14.25 21.94 -21.28
CA ILE A 320 -15.38 22.08 -20.35
C ILE A 320 -16.31 20.87 -20.45
N THR A 321 -16.76 20.52 -21.67
CA THR A 321 -17.62 19.34 -21.86
C THR A 321 -16.89 18.06 -21.43
N GLY A 322 -15.64 17.88 -21.83
CA GLY A 322 -14.92 16.64 -21.56
C GLY A 322 -14.62 16.43 -20.09
N SER A 323 -14.25 17.47 -19.35
CA SER A 323 -14.02 17.38 -17.90
C SER A 323 -15.31 17.02 -17.15
N ALA A 324 -16.44 17.64 -17.51
CA ALA A 324 -17.75 17.26 -16.96
C ALA A 324 -18.11 15.79 -17.25
N MET A 325 -17.87 15.33 -18.48
CA MET A 325 -18.17 13.95 -18.88
C MET A 325 -17.21 12.93 -18.26
N ASN A 326 -15.99 13.34 -17.91
CA ASN A 326 -15.06 12.51 -17.14
C ASN A 326 -15.64 12.16 -15.76
N VAL A 327 -16.27 13.13 -15.07
CA VAL A 327 -16.97 12.87 -13.79
C VAL A 327 -18.06 11.81 -13.98
N LYS A 328 -18.89 11.94 -15.02
CA LYS A 328 -19.94 10.96 -15.32
C LYS A 328 -19.34 9.56 -15.56
N ALA A 329 -18.26 9.47 -16.33
CA ALA A 329 -17.57 8.22 -16.59
C ALA A 329 -17.02 7.58 -15.30
N GLN A 330 -16.43 8.40 -14.42
CA GLN A 330 -15.94 7.95 -13.11
C GLN A 330 -17.07 7.45 -12.20
N LEU A 331 -18.17 8.20 -12.06
CA LEU A 331 -19.32 7.75 -11.27
C LEU A 331 -19.93 6.46 -11.78
N ASN A 332 -20.04 6.29 -13.11
CA ASN A 332 -20.52 5.04 -13.69
C ASN A 332 -19.55 3.87 -13.43
N LYS A 333 -18.24 4.12 -13.49
CA LYS A 333 -17.22 3.13 -13.12
C LYS A 333 -17.31 2.78 -11.64
N GLU A 334 -17.42 3.76 -10.75
CA GLU A 334 -17.59 3.55 -9.31
C GLU A 334 -18.85 2.78 -8.98
N ASP A 335 -19.99 3.05 -9.63
CA ASP A 335 -21.22 2.28 -9.41
C ASP A 335 -21.11 0.83 -9.92
N MET A 336 -20.24 0.55 -10.90
CA MET A 336 -19.87 -0.82 -11.29
C MET A 336 -18.84 -1.46 -10.34
N ILE A 337 -17.87 -0.70 -9.85
CA ILE A 337 -16.74 -1.14 -9.00
C ILE A 337 -17.13 -1.22 -7.52
N LYS A 338 -18.19 -0.54 -7.06
CA LYS A 338 -18.75 -0.63 -5.69
C LYS A 338 -19.16 -2.05 -5.31
N LYS A 339 -19.18 -3.00 -6.25
CA LYS A 339 -19.34 -4.42 -5.98
C LYS A 339 -18.05 -5.18 -5.63
N GLU A 340 -16.85 -4.60 -5.81
CA GLU A 340 -15.58 -5.34 -5.71
C GLU A 340 -14.39 -4.58 -5.10
N ASN A 341 -14.55 -3.35 -4.57
CA ASN A 341 -13.41 -2.61 -4.01
C ASN A 341 -13.01 -3.15 -2.62
N ILE A 342 -12.38 -4.33 -2.61
CA ILE A 342 -11.86 -5.01 -1.44
C ILE A 342 -10.62 -4.23 -0.98
N LYS A 343 -10.71 -3.57 0.19
CA LYS A 343 -9.55 -2.89 0.80
C LYS A 343 -8.52 -3.86 1.38
N ARG A 344 -8.95 -5.07 1.74
CA ARG A 344 -8.17 -6.08 2.47
C ARG A 344 -8.51 -7.48 1.95
N LYS A 345 -7.55 -8.23 1.44
CA LYS A 345 -7.76 -9.61 0.97
C LYS A 345 -7.53 -10.59 2.11
N THR A 346 -8.54 -10.73 2.96
CA THR A 346 -8.56 -11.67 4.09
C THR A 346 -9.98 -11.82 4.62
N THR A 347 -10.26 -12.96 5.25
CA THR A 347 -11.45 -13.13 6.10
C THR A 347 -11.14 -12.89 7.58
N GLN A 348 -9.87 -12.67 7.95
CA GLN A 348 -9.50 -12.36 9.33
C GLN A 348 -10.07 -11.01 9.78
N PHE A 349 -10.50 -10.97 11.03
CA PHE A 349 -11.07 -9.79 11.65
C PHE A 349 -10.02 -8.67 11.78
N LEU A 350 -10.47 -7.41 11.66
CA LEU A 350 -9.69 -6.28 12.15
C LEU A 350 -9.55 -6.38 13.68
N ALA A 351 -8.47 -5.83 14.23
CA ALA A 351 -8.38 -5.72 15.69
C ALA A 351 -9.56 -4.88 16.20
N PRO A 352 -10.23 -5.35 17.25
CA PRO A 352 -11.35 -4.63 17.83
C PRO A 352 -10.86 -3.30 18.37
N GLU A 353 -11.61 -2.23 18.10
CA GLU A 353 -11.34 -0.91 18.68
C GLU A 353 -11.34 -0.96 20.21
N LYS A 354 -12.26 -1.75 20.77
CA LYS A 354 -12.43 -1.89 22.22
C LYS A 354 -12.07 -3.27 22.71
N ALA A 355 -11.30 -3.28 23.79
CA ALA A 355 -10.96 -4.43 24.59
C ALA A 355 -12.20 -5.16 25.09
N GLN A 356 -12.09 -6.48 25.11
CA GLN A 356 -12.98 -7.37 25.85
C GLN A 356 -12.12 -8.18 26.82
N PRO A 357 -12.56 -8.39 28.07
CA PRO A 357 -11.83 -9.22 29.01
C PRO A 357 -11.74 -10.66 28.49
N THR A 358 -10.52 -11.19 28.43
CA THR A 358 -10.30 -12.60 28.09
C THR A 358 -10.47 -13.47 29.33
N PRO A 359 -11.37 -14.48 29.32
CA PRO A 359 -11.53 -15.40 30.44
C PRO A 359 -10.25 -16.18 30.77
N GLN A 360 -10.15 -16.68 32.00
CA GLN A 360 -9.04 -17.56 32.39
C GLN A 360 -9.04 -18.82 31.53
N GLY A 361 -7.87 -19.16 30.97
CA GLY A 361 -7.67 -20.35 30.14
C GLY A 361 -8.09 -20.18 28.68
N ASP A 362 -8.71 -19.06 28.32
CA ASP A 362 -8.96 -18.71 26.92
C ASP A 362 -7.75 -17.92 26.39
N TYR A 363 -7.22 -18.32 25.23
CA TYR A 363 -6.15 -17.60 24.55
C TYR A 363 -6.62 -16.20 24.13
N ASP A 364 -5.81 -15.17 24.35
CA ASP A 364 -6.05 -13.78 23.92
C ASP A 364 -5.26 -13.43 22.66
N ILE A 365 -5.90 -13.23 21.50
CA ILE A 365 -5.22 -12.79 20.26
C ILE A 365 -4.98 -11.27 20.19
N TYR A 366 -5.46 -10.49 21.16
CA TYR A 366 -5.36 -9.02 21.19
C TYR A 366 -4.83 -8.48 22.53
N PRO A 367 -3.61 -8.88 22.95
CA PRO A 367 -3.05 -8.53 24.25
C PRO A 367 -2.73 -7.04 24.35
N GLY A 368 -3.41 -6.32 25.25
CA GLY A 368 -3.20 -4.88 25.48
C GLY A 368 -2.34 -4.59 26.71
N PHE A 369 -1.30 -3.77 26.56
CA PHE A 369 -0.51 -3.26 27.68
C PHE A 369 -1.18 -2.05 28.32
N PRO A 370 -1.41 -2.05 29.64
CA PRO A 370 -2.21 -1.03 30.29
C PRO A 370 -1.50 0.33 30.34
N LEU A 371 -2.23 1.40 29.99
CA LEU A 371 -1.83 2.79 30.16
C LEU A 371 -2.71 3.51 31.19
N ALA A 372 -2.32 4.74 31.53
CA ALA A 372 -3.17 5.62 32.33
C ALA A 372 -4.52 5.88 31.64
N LYS A 373 -5.56 6.19 32.43
CA LYS A 373 -6.87 6.57 31.89
C LYS A 373 -6.78 7.86 31.08
N GLY A 374 -7.56 7.94 30.01
CA GLY A 374 -7.70 9.10 29.14
C GLY A 374 -6.59 9.27 28.10
N THR A 375 -5.65 8.32 28.01
CA THR A 375 -4.48 8.40 27.13
C THR A 375 -4.82 8.17 25.66
N ILE A 376 -5.70 7.20 25.36
CA ILE A 376 -6.12 6.91 23.98
C ILE A 376 -7.37 7.70 23.64
N LYS A 377 -7.35 8.39 22.49
CA LYS A 377 -8.48 9.09 21.89
C LYS A 377 -8.98 8.34 20.65
N SER A 378 -10.28 8.44 20.38
CA SER A 378 -10.94 7.77 19.26
C SER A 378 -11.67 8.79 18.37
N GLY A 379 -11.64 8.56 17.07
CA GLY A 379 -12.38 9.31 16.05
C GLY A 379 -11.56 10.40 15.34
N ALA A 380 -11.93 10.63 14.08
CA ALA A 380 -11.37 11.70 13.24
C ALA A 380 -11.60 13.11 13.84
N GLU A 381 -12.67 13.31 14.61
CA GLU A 381 -12.97 14.59 15.28
C GLU A 381 -11.85 14.98 16.27
N ALA A 382 -11.38 14.05 17.09
CA ALA A 382 -10.32 14.30 18.07
C ALA A 382 -8.98 14.66 17.37
N LEU A 383 -8.69 14.01 16.25
CA LEU A 383 -7.51 14.30 15.45
C LEU A 383 -7.61 15.68 14.77
N ALA A 384 -8.79 16.01 14.21
CA ALA A 384 -9.04 17.31 13.60
C ALA A 384 -9.00 18.46 14.62
N ASP A 385 -9.52 18.25 15.84
CA ASP A 385 -9.43 19.21 16.94
C ASP A 385 -7.97 19.50 17.29
N TYR A 386 -7.16 18.46 17.45
CA TYR A 386 -5.72 18.63 17.70
C TYR A 386 -5.01 19.41 16.58
N ILE A 387 -5.34 19.12 15.32
CA ILE A 387 -4.78 19.79 14.14
C ILE A 387 -5.21 21.27 14.08
N ALA A 388 -6.47 21.58 14.37
CA ALA A 388 -7.02 22.94 14.33
C ALA A 388 -6.34 23.91 15.31
N GLU A 389 -5.75 23.38 16.39
CA GLU A 389 -5.03 24.16 17.40
C GLU A 389 -3.59 24.53 16.95
N GLN A 390 -3.10 23.99 15.85
CA GLN A 390 -1.72 24.18 15.39
C GLN A 390 -1.64 25.13 14.20
N LYS A 391 -0.53 25.87 14.08
CA LYS A 391 -0.24 26.65 12.87
C LYS A 391 0.34 25.79 11.74
N THR A 392 1.12 24.78 12.11
CA THR A 392 1.84 23.90 11.19
C THR A 392 1.83 22.48 11.72
N VAL A 393 1.40 21.54 10.90
CA VAL A 393 1.34 20.11 11.19
C VAL A 393 2.08 19.34 10.11
N ILE A 394 2.86 18.35 10.53
CA ILE A 394 3.56 17.39 9.69
C ILE A 394 2.92 16.04 9.96
N ILE A 395 2.27 15.46 8.96
CA ILE A 395 1.66 14.13 9.05
C ILE A 395 2.54 13.16 8.26
N ASP A 396 3.48 12.55 8.96
CA ASP A 396 4.36 11.50 8.44
C ASP A 396 3.75 10.12 8.75
N GLY A 397 4.27 9.05 8.16
CA GLY A 397 3.76 7.72 8.46
C GLY A 397 4.35 6.61 7.63
N TYR A 398 3.67 5.46 7.68
CA TYR A 398 4.12 4.24 7.03
C TYR A 398 3.46 4.02 5.66
N VAL A 399 4.09 3.20 4.82
CA VAL A 399 3.53 2.80 3.53
C VAL A 399 2.25 1.98 3.73
N GLY A 400 1.28 2.17 2.84
CA GLY A 400 -0.03 1.50 2.86
C GLY A 400 -1.14 2.22 3.64
N VAL A 401 -0.83 3.33 4.30
CA VAL A 401 -1.84 4.23 4.90
C VAL A 401 -2.75 4.81 3.80
N PHE A 402 -4.06 4.86 4.04
CA PHE A 402 -5.01 5.46 3.11
C PHE A 402 -5.04 6.99 3.23
N TRP A 403 -3.98 7.64 2.73
CA TRP A 403 -3.77 9.08 2.84
C TRP A 403 -4.96 9.92 2.37
N ASN A 404 -5.58 9.57 1.25
CA ASN A 404 -6.74 10.29 0.71
C ASN A 404 -7.95 10.25 1.64
N GLU A 405 -8.20 9.10 2.29
CA GLU A 405 -9.32 8.92 3.21
C GLU A 405 -9.10 9.72 4.50
N LEU A 406 -7.86 9.72 5.01
CA LEU A 406 -7.44 10.54 6.14
C LEU A 406 -7.63 12.04 5.82
N ILE A 407 -7.11 12.50 4.68
CA ILE A 407 -7.23 13.89 4.22
C ILE A 407 -8.70 14.28 4.14
N GLN A 408 -9.53 13.49 3.45
CA GLN A 408 -10.93 13.79 3.24
C GLN A 408 -11.69 13.93 4.57
N GLN A 409 -11.56 12.95 5.48
CA GLN A 409 -12.29 12.94 6.74
C GLN A 409 -11.88 14.11 7.65
N ILE A 410 -10.58 14.35 7.80
CA ILE A 410 -10.06 15.44 8.64
C ILE A 410 -10.41 16.79 8.04
N ASN A 411 -10.21 16.97 6.74
CA ASN A 411 -10.51 18.22 6.06
C ASN A 411 -12.01 18.56 6.14
N GLU A 412 -12.90 17.57 6.02
CA GLU A 412 -14.34 17.82 6.16
C GLU A 412 -14.69 18.40 7.54
N ILE A 413 -14.07 17.89 8.60
CA ILE A 413 -14.25 18.35 9.98
C ILE A 413 -13.66 19.75 10.19
N LEU A 414 -12.44 19.99 9.71
CA LEU A 414 -11.79 21.31 9.78
C LEU A 414 -12.63 22.38 9.08
N ILE A 415 -13.17 22.08 7.89
CA ILE A 415 -14.06 23.00 7.18
C ILE A 415 -15.36 23.23 7.96
N LYS A 416 -15.97 22.20 8.58
CA LYS A 416 -17.16 22.38 9.44
C LYS A 416 -16.88 23.31 10.63
N LYS A 417 -15.65 23.34 11.13
CA LYS A 417 -15.18 24.25 12.18
C LYS A 417 -14.78 25.64 11.66
N GLY A 418 -14.82 25.88 10.35
CA GLY A 418 -14.42 27.14 9.73
C GLY A 418 -12.91 27.35 9.62
N VAL A 419 -12.11 26.29 9.77
CA VAL A 419 -10.64 26.33 9.70
C VAL A 419 -10.19 26.29 8.24
N LYS A 420 -9.39 27.26 7.81
CA LYS A 420 -8.77 27.30 6.48
C LYS A 420 -7.48 26.49 6.47
N ALA A 421 -7.60 25.17 6.35
CA ALA A 421 -6.47 24.28 6.18
C ALA A 421 -5.93 24.31 4.74
N VAL A 422 -4.59 24.26 4.59
CA VAL A 422 -3.91 24.02 3.32
C VAL A 422 -3.13 22.71 3.41
N TRP A 423 -3.46 21.78 2.52
CA TRP A 423 -2.86 20.46 2.43
C TRP A 423 -1.79 20.44 1.34
N LYS A 424 -0.58 20.05 1.70
CA LYS A 424 0.53 19.79 0.77
C LYS A 424 0.96 18.33 0.85
N ASN A 425 1.13 17.68 -0.31
CA ASN A 425 1.52 16.28 -0.39
C ASN A 425 3.03 16.16 -0.69
N ILE A 426 3.75 15.45 0.17
CA ILE A 426 5.20 15.24 0.02
C ILE A 426 5.55 14.48 -1.27
N ASP A 427 4.62 13.64 -1.74
CA ASP A 427 4.77 12.82 -2.95
C ASP A 427 5.03 13.66 -4.21
N ALA A 428 4.65 14.94 -4.21
CA ALA A 428 4.96 15.86 -5.30
C ALA A 428 6.48 16.09 -5.51
N ALA A 429 7.28 15.87 -4.47
CA ALA A 429 8.74 15.89 -4.53
C ALA A 429 9.36 14.51 -4.71
N MET A 430 8.57 13.43 -4.80
CA MET A 430 9.08 12.08 -5.02
C MET A 430 9.62 11.97 -6.46
N LYS A 431 10.68 11.18 -6.63
CA LYS A 431 11.17 10.78 -7.95
C LYS A 431 10.11 9.93 -8.65
N SER A 432 10.19 9.85 -9.97
CA SER A 432 9.29 9.00 -10.75
C SER A 432 9.43 7.53 -10.38
N SER A 433 8.38 6.75 -10.62
CA SER A 433 8.40 5.32 -10.33
C SER A 433 9.52 4.59 -11.09
N ASP A 434 9.80 5.00 -12.33
CA ASP A 434 10.90 4.47 -13.15
C ASP A 434 12.29 4.76 -12.56
N GLU A 435 12.52 5.99 -12.06
CA GLU A 435 13.78 6.34 -11.41
C GLU A 435 13.99 5.53 -10.12
N ILE A 436 12.92 5.33 -9.34
CA ILE A 436 12.96 4.51 -8.13
C ILE A 436 13.22 3.05 -8.51
N ALA A 437 12.49 2.49 -9.47
CA ALA A 437 12.69 1.12 -9.93
C ALA A 437 14.15 0.89 -10.39
N GLN A 438 14.71 1.82 -11.17
CA GLN A 438 16.09 1.75 -11.63
C GLN A 438 17.11 1.84 -10.48
N MET A 439 16.83 2.67 -9.47
CA MET A 439 17.65 2.76 -8.25
C MET A 439 17.66 1.45 -7.46
N LEU A 440 16.55 0.70 -7.50
CA LEU A 440 16.34 -0.48 -6.68
C LEU A 440 16.80 -1.81 -7.30
N VAL A 441 17.11 -1.83 -8.60
CA VAL A 441 17.61 -3.02 -9.33
C VAL A 441 18.68 -3.82 -8.56
N PRO A 442 19.70 -3.21 -7.90
CA PRO A 442 20.73 -3.97 -7.19
C PRO A 442 20.26 -4.78 -5.98
N TYR A 443 19.04 -4.56 -5.49
CA TYR A 443 18.52 -5.12 -4.23
C TYR A 443 17.40 -6.15 -4.42
N LEU A 444 16.79 -6.22 -5.61
CA LEU A 444 15.58 -7.02 -5.84
C LEU A 444 15.86 -8.48 -6.23
N GLY A 445 17.12 -8.83 -6.51
CA GLY A 445 17.48 -10.22 -6.85
C GLY A 445 16.75 -10.75 -8.09
N GLU A 446 16.43 -12.04 -8.08
CA GLU A 446 15.72 -12.73 -9.17
C GLU A 446 14.20 -12.46 -9.10
N GLU A 447 13.53 -12.38 -10.25
CA GLU A 447 12.12 -11.98 -10.37
C GLU A 447 11.16 -12.95 -9.64
N ASP A 448 11.29 -14.26 -9.82
CA ASP A 448 10.40 -15.27 -9.21
C ASP A 448 10.80 -15.69 -7.78
N SER A 449 11.82 -15.06 -7.22
CA SER A 449 12.31 -15.32 -5.86
C SER A 449 11.66 -14.37 -4.86
N ILE A 450 11.48 -14.82 -3.62
CA ILE A 450 11.16 -13.97 -2.48
C ILE A 450 12.42 -13.30 -1.88
N PHE A 451 13.61 -13.68 -2.34
CA PHE A 451 14.87 -13.20 -1.80
C PHE A 451 15.38 -11.97 -2.56
N GLY A 452 15.73 -10.94 -1.80
CA GLY A 452 16.45 -9.76 -2.25
C GLY A 452 17.67 -9.51 -1.34
N LYS A 453 18.20 -8.30 -1.36
CA LYS A 453 19.34 -7.89 -0.54
C LYS A 453 19.03 -6.60 0.19
N ILE A 454 19.38 -6.53 1.47
CA ILE A 454 19.15 -5.34 2.31
C ILE A 454 19.77 -4.11 1.64
N THR A 455 18.97 -3.06 1.50
CA THR A 455 19.39 -1.81 0.87
C THR A 455 20.32 -0.97 1.76
N ASP A 456 21.21 -0.22 1.12
CA ASP A 456 22.02 0.84 1.76
C ASP A 456 21.43 2.25 1.55
N LYS A 457 20.29 2.33 0.86
CA LYS A 457 19.58 3.58 0.57
C LYS A 457 18.91 4.14 1.82
N LYS A 458 18.55 5.41 1.76
CA LYS A 458 17.78 6.12 2.79
C LYS A 458 16.49 6.66 2.21
N LEU A 459 15.48 6.92 3.05
CA LEU A 459 14.19 7.42 2.59
C LEU A 459 14.31 8.70 1.74
N ILE A 460 15.27 9.58 2.08
CA ILE A 460 15.56 10.80 1.30
C ILE A 460 15.95 10.53 -0.16
N ASP A 461 16.44 9.33 -0.50
CA ASP A 461 16.81 8.96 -1.87
C ASP A 461 15.59 8.75 -2.78
N TRP A 462 14.38 8.61 -2.22
CA TRP A 462 13.11 8.59 -2.98
C TRP A 462 12.71 9.97 -3.49
N PHE A 463 13.32 11.05 -2.99
CA PHE A 463 12.88 12.40 -3.25
C PHE A 463 13.91 13.19 -4.07
N ASP A 464 13.39 14.12 -4.87
CA ASP A 464 14.15 15.23 -5.42
C ASP A 464 14.35 16.28 -4.33
N LYS A 465 15.62 16.54 -3.99
CA LYS A 465 15.99 17.45 -2.90
C LYS A 465 15.60 18.89 -3.19
N ASP A 466 15.67 19.33 -4.45
CA ASP A 466 15.32 20.70 -4.81
C ASP A 466 13.80 20.90 -4.70
N LYS A 467 13.01 19.93 -5.16
CA LYS A 467 11.56 19.94 -4.99
C LYS A 467 11.14 19.93 -3.53
N LEU A 468 11.78 19.11 -2.69
CA LEU A 468 11.50 19.08 -1.25
C LEU A 468 11.64 20.46 -0.60
N THR A 469 12.71 21.20 -0.94
CA THR A 469 12.95 22.53 -0.35
C THR A 469 11.92 23.58 -0.77
N LYS A 470 11.16 23.34 -1.84
CA LYS A 470 10.17 24.30 -2.36
C LYS A 470 8.77 24.05 -1.82
N ILE A 471 8.51 22.90 -1.20
CA ILE A 471 7.28 22.66 -0.45
C ILE A 471 7.37 23.48 0.84
N GLN A 472 6.79 24.68 0.85
CA GLN A 472 6.81 25.61 1.99
C GLN A 472 5.40 25.92 2.50
N PRO A 473 5.23 26.26 3.80
CA PRO A 473 3.93 26.64 4.36
C PRO A 473 3.35 27.89 3.70
N GLU A 474 2.02 27.95 3.57
CA GLU A 474 1.29 29.13 3.12
C GLU A 474 1.00 30.08 4.29
N ALA A 475 1.46 31.33 4.19
CA ALA A 475 1.28 32.33 5.23
C ALA A 475 -0.21 32.61 5.53
N SER A 476 -1.06 32.48 4.52
CA SER A 476 -2.48 32.81 4.57
C SER A 476 -3.38 31.70 5.12
N ALA A 477 -2.84 30.49 5.35
CA ALA A 477 -3.59 29.37 5.91
C ALA A 477 -3.78 29.54 7.42
N ASP A 478 -4.91 29.10 7.98
CA ASP A 478 -5.05 29.01 9.44
C ASP A 478 -4.14 27.88 9.96
N VAL A 479 -4.14 26.76 9.23
CA VAL A 479 -3.31 25.58 9.50
C VAL A 479 -2.62 25.14 8.20
N ASN A 480 -1.31 24.98 8.25
CA ASN A 480 -0.53 24.36 7.18
C ASN A 480 -0.29 22.89 7.50
N ILE A 481 -0.61 22.01 6.56
CA ILE A 481 -0.46 20.56 6.74
C ILE A 481 0.37 20.02 5.58
N ILE A 482 1.50 19.38 5.90
CA ILE A 482 2.24 18.55 4.95
C ILE A 482 2.03 17.07 5.29
N ILE A 483 1.75 16.23 4.29
CA ILE A 483 1.34 14.84 4.50
C ILE A 483 1.98 13.87 3.51
N GLY A 484 2.24 12.65 4.00
CA GLY A 484 2.67 11.49 3.24
C GLY A 484 3.90 10.80 3.85
N CYS A 485 4.36 9.71 3.23
CA CYS A 485 5.53 8.98 3.71
C CYS A 485 6.78 9.87 3.62
N GLY A 486 7.44 10.16 4.75
CA GLY A 486 8.61 11.03 4.76
C GLY A 486 8.29 12.53 4.78
N ALA A 487 7.05 12.95 5.10
CA ALA A 487 6.69 14.36 5.20
C ALA A 487 7.62 15.19 6.09
N GLN A 488 8.21 14.61 7.14
CA GLN A 488 9.19 15.28 8.02
C GLN A 488 10.48 15.68 7.28
N LEU A 489 10.79 15.08 6.12
CA LEU A 489 11.96 15.41 5.30
C LEU A 489 11.86 16.78 4.63
N ALA A 490 10.66 17.38 4.53
CA ALA A 490 10.50 18.76 4.05
C ALA A 490 11.08 19.81 5.02
N GLY A 491 11.47 19.40 6.24
CA GLY A 491 12.14 20.29 7.19
C GLY A 491 11.24 21.36 7.82
N TRP A 492 9.91 21.17 7.77
CA TRP A 492 8.97 22.09 8.42
C TRP A 492 9.14 22.09 9.93
N ASN A 493 8.87 23.24 10.55
CA ASN A 493 8.78 23.39 11.99
C ASN A 493 7.31 23.41 12.41
N GLY A 494 6.86 22.34 13.08
CA GLY A 494 5.46 22.14 13.44
C GLY A 494 5.28 20.89 14.31
N LYS A 495 4.02 20.56 14.61
CA LYS A 495 3.67 19.34 15.34
C LYS A 495 3.75 18.12 14.43
N LEU A 496 4.44 17.08 14.89
CA LEU A 496 4.63 15.84 14.15
C LEU A 496 3.60 14.80 14.57
N ILE A 497 2.72 14.44 13.64
CA ILE A 497 1.80 13.32 13.74
C ILE A 497 2.39 12.17 12.93
N TYR A 498 2.51 10.99 13.54
CA TYR A 498 2.96 9.77 12.87
C TYR A 498 1.80 8.78 12.72
N VAL A 499 1.43 8.48 11.48
CA VAL A 499 0.38 7.52 11.15
C VAL A 499 1.02 6.16 10.90
N ASP A 500 0.83 5.22 11.82
CA ASP A 500 1.39 3.88 11.72
C ASP A 500 0.36 2.88 11.17
N LEU A 501 0.88 1.85 10.50
CA LEU A 501 0.11 0.74 9.97
C LEU A 501 0.83 -0.57 10.30
N PRO A 502 0.19 -1.50 11.02
CA PRO A 502 0.76 -2.82 11.24
C PRO A 502 1.09 -3.53 9.91
N LYS A 503 2.29 -4.10 9.77
CA LYS A 503 2.80 -4.66 8.50
C LYS A 503 1.94 -5.82 7.97
N ASN A 504 1.33 -6.54 8.89
CA ASN A 504 0.41 -7.61 8.63
C ASN A 504 -0.86 -7.04 7.94
N GLU A 505 -1.40 -5.92 8.42
CA GLU A 505 -2.50 -5.21 7.75
C GLU A 505 -2.09 -4.65 6.38
N LEU A 506 -0.87 -4.10 6.26
CA LEU A 506 -0.29 -3.71 4.97
C LEU A 506 -0.28 -4.86 3.97
N GLN A 507 0.07 -6.08 4.38
CA GLN A 507 0.06 -7.25 3.49
C GLN A 507 -1.36 -7.61 3.01
N PHE A 508 -2.39 -7.48 3.86
CA PHE A 508 -3.77 -7.69 3.41
C PHE A 508 -4.21 -6.64 2.40
N ARG A 509 -3.79 -5.38 2.56
CA ARG A 509 -4.06 -4.29 1.60
C ARG A 509 -3.31 -4.51 0.29
N MET A 510 -2.04 -4.90 0.36
CA MET A 510 -1.22 -5.28 -0.80
C MET A 510 -1.88 -6.41 -1.60
N ARG A 511 -2.27 -7.50 -0.93
CA ARG A 511 -2.94 -8.65 -1.60
C ARG A 511 -4.29 -8.29 -2.22
N ALA A 512 -4.91 -7.21 -1.77
CA ALA A 512 -6.15 -6.69 -2.34
C ALA A 512 -5.92 -5.72 -3.52
N GLY A 513 -4.67 -5.33 -3.79
CA GLY A 513 -4.34 -4.26 -4.73
C GLY A 513 -4.64 -2.86 -4.20
N ALA A 514 -4.92 -2.72 -2.90
CA ALA A 514 -5.26 -1.45 -2.26
C ALA A 514 -4.04 -0.67 -1.72
N ALA A 515 -2.85 -1.28 -1.73
CA ALA A 515 -1.60 -0.63 -1.34
C ALA A 515 -0.47 -1.06 -2.28
N THR A 516 0.42 -0.12 -2.62
CA THR A 516 1.62 -0.35 -3.43
C THR A 516 2.90 -0.18 -2.60
N ASN A 517 4.04 -0.59 -3.16
CA ASN A 517 5.34 -0.26 -2.59
C ASN A 517 5.60 1.25 -2.60
N LEU A 518 6.53 1.72 -1.76
CA LEU A 518 6.80 3.15 -1.61
C LEU A 518 7.27 3.80 -2.93
N GLY A 519 6.46 4.69 -3.50
CA GLY A 519 6.72 5.36 -4.78
C GLY A 519 6.41 4.52 -6.03
N ALA A 520 5.70 3.41 -5.88
CA ALA A 520 5.13 2.66 -6.99
C ALA A 520 3.75 3.21 -7.37
N ASP A 521 3.53 3.42 -8.67
CA ASP A 521 2.28 3.90 -9.27
C ASP A 521 1.34 2.77 -9.70
N LYS A 522 1.78 1.52 -9.58
CA LYS A 522 1.05 0.32 -10.00
C LYS A 522 1.24 -0.84 -9.03
N VAL A 523 0.26 -1.73 -9.02
CA VAL A 523 0.31 -3.00 -8.30
C VAL A 523 1.15 -3.98 -9.12
N GLU A 524 2.05 -4.71 -8.45
CA GLU A 524 2.88 -5.77 -9.04
C GLU A 524 2.50 -7.15 -8.46
N ASP A 525 3.21 -8.21 -8.85
CA ASP A 525 3.05 -9.53 -8.23
C ASP A 525 3.35 -9.46 -6.73
N GLY A 526 2.49 -10.10 -5.92
CA GLY A 526 2.58 -10.03 -4.46
C GLY A 526 3.91 -10.52 -3.88
N ARG A 527 4.62 -11.45 -4.54
CA ARG A 527 5.95 -11.90 -4.10
C ARG A 527 6.99 -10.81 -4.32
N ASN A 528 6.95 -10.14 -5.47
CA ASN A 528 7.84 -9.02 -5.78
C ASN A 528 7.61 -7.84 -4.84
N MET A 529 6.34 -7.52 -4.58
CA MET A 529 5.98 -6.44 -3.66
C MET A 529 6.44 -6.74 -2.24
N TYR A 530 6.19 -7.96 -1.73
CA TYR A 530 6.65 -8.39 -0.41
C TYR A 530 8.18 -8.38 -0.29
N LYS A 531 8.89 -8.91 -1.30
CA LYS A 531 10.36 -8.87 -1.37
C LYS A 531 10.88 -7.43 -1.29
N ARG A 532 10.32 -6.51 -2.07
CA ARG A 532 10.69 -5.09 -2.02
C ARG A 532 10.36 -4.47 -0.66
N PHE A 533 9.22 -4.78 -0.06
CA PHE A 533 8.89 -4.34 1.29
C PHE A 533 9.95 -4.78 2.29
N TYR A 534 10.27 -6.08 2.32
CA TYR A 534 11.19 -6.67 3.29
C TYR A 534 12.63 -6.13 3.18
N PHE A 535 13.17 -6.07 1.97
CA PHE A 535 14.59 -5.73 1.75
C PHE A 535 14.87 -4.25 1.52
N VAL A 536 13.84 -3.46 1.19
CA VAL A 536 13.99 -2.06 0.81
C VAL A 536 13.07 -1.16 1.61
N ASP A 537 11.76 -1.19 1.36
CA ASP A 537 10.86 -0.15 1.84
C ASP A 537 10.78 -0.14 3.38
N TRP A 538 10.64 -1.31 4.02
CA TRP A 538 10.62 -1.41 5.48
C TRP A 538 11.95 -0.96 6.09
N ILE A 539 13.08 -1.25 5.45
CA ILE A 539 14.41 -0.84 5.93
C ILE A 539 14.51 0.69 6.00
N VAL A 540 14.20 1.37 4.90
CA VAL A 540 14.33 2.84 4.83
C VAL A 540 13.28 3.57 5.66
N LEU A 541 12.05 3.04 5.73
CA LEU A 541 10.99 3.59 6.55
C LEU A 541 11.26 3.38 8.05
N ASN A 542 11.85 2.24 8.44
CA ASN A 542 12.21 1.98 9.82
C ASN A 542 13.38 2.84 10.29
N GLU A 543 14.41 3.06 9.45
CA GLU A 543 15.47 4.03 9.76
C GLU A 543 14.89 5.43 9.96
N HIS A 544 13.99 5.87 9.07
CA HIS A 544 13.31 7.16 9.20
C HIS A 544 12.47 7.25 10.48
N LYS A 545 11.64 6.23 10.76
CA LYS A 545 10.82 6.11 11.98
C LYS A 545 11.67 6.22 13.24
N ALA A 546 12.79 5.50 13.31
CA ALA A 546 13.72 5.56 14.44
C ALA A 546 14.28 6.98 14.66
N ASN A 547 14.64 7.68 13.58
CA ASN A 547 15.20 9.04 13.64
C ASN A 547 14.17 10.08 14.12
N ILE A 548 12.89 9.92 13.76
CA ILE A 548 11.85 10.91 14.09
C ILE A 548 11.08 10.59 15.37
N LEU A 549 11.15 9.35 15.90
CA LEU A 549 10.45 8.92 17.11
C LEU A 549 10.58 9.89 18.30
N PRO A 550 11.75 10.45 18.64
CA PRO A 550 11.86 11.41 19.74
C PRO A 550 11.04 12.70 19.55
N ARG A 551 10.68 13.02 18.30
CA ARG A 551 9.95 14.23 17.91
C ARG A 551 8.47 14.02 17.67
N ILE A 552 7.98 12.76 17.64
CA ILE A 552 6.57 12.48 17.43
C ILE A 552 5.77 13.11 18.58
N ASP A 553 4.84 14.00 18.23
CA ASP A 553 3.91 14.65 19.16
C ASP A 553 2.61 13.83 19.32
N LEU A 554 2.17 13.16 18.26
CA LEU A 554 0.98 12.31 18.25
C LEU A 554 1.23 11.07 17.38
N VAL A 555 0.82 9.90 17.84
CA VAL A 555 0.78 8.66 17.03
C VAL A 555 -0.66 8.29 16.73
N VAL A 556 -0.91 7.82 15.51
CA VAL A 556 -2.24 7.41 15.01
C VAL A 556 -2.16 5.98 14.48
N ASP A 557 -3.09 5.13 14.91
CA ASP A 557 -3.30 3.78 14.39
C ASP A 557 -4.38 3.82 13.30
N GLU A 558 -3.97 3.59 12.05
CA GLU A 558 -4.83 3.70 10.86
C GLU A 558 -5.44 2.36 10.42
N GLN A 559 -5.25 1.27 11.16
CA GLN A 559 -5.80 -0.03 10.75
C GLN A 559 -7.34 -0.03 10.55
N ARG A 560 -8.04 0.95 11.14
CA ARG A 560 -9.48 1.21 10.98
C ARG A 560 -9.68 2.56 10.26
N PRO A 561 -9.81 2.58 8.92
CA PRO A 561 -9.94 3.83 8.18
C PRO A 561 -11.20 4.64 8.51
N ASP A 562 -12.23 3.99 9.04
CA ASP A 562 -13.46 4.66 9.47
C ASP A 562 -13.38 5.23 10.91
N ASN A 563 -12.35 4.85 11.67
CA ASN A 563 -12.19 5.29 13.05
C ASN A 563 -10.74 5.20 13.57
N TYR A 564 -10.06 6.34 13.57
CA TYR A 564 -8.67 6.44 14.01
C TYR A 564 -8.55 6.44 15.53
N LEU A 565 -7.60 5.67 16.06
CA LEU A 565 -7.17 5.77 17.45
C LEU A 565 -5.86 6.54 17.52
N SER A 566 -5.71 7.42 18.50
CA SER A 566 -4.50 8.21 18.67
C SER A 566 -4.09 8.36 20.13
N MET A 567 -2.80 8.60 20.37
CA MET A 567 -2.28 9.00 21.67
C MET A 567 -1.09 9.94 21.53
N SER A 568 -0.78 10.68 22.59
CA SER A 568 0.38 11.58 22.58
C SER A 568 1.68 10.79 22.43
N GLY A 569 2.67 11.37 21.75
CA GLY A 569 3.99 10.75 21.61
C GLY A 569 4.71 10.59 22.96
N ASP A 570 4.44 11.46 23.94
CA ASP A 570 4.96 11.31 25.30
C ASP A 570 4.38 10.07 25.99
N ASP A 571 3.08 9.83 25.85
CA ASP A 571 2.45 8.66 26.43
C ASP A 571 2.87 7.37 25.71
N LEU A 572 3.07 7.41 24.39
CA LEU A 572 3.72 6.32 23.65
C LEU A 572 5.09 5.99 24.27
N ARG A 573 6.00 6.96 24.36
CA ARG A 573 7.37 6.74 24.88
C ARG A 573 7.38 6.27 26.34
N LYS A 574 6.46 6.78 27.18
CA LYS A 574 6.27 6.29 28.56
C LYS A 574 5.77 4.84 28.57
N GLY A 575 4.80 4.50 27.74
CA GLY A 575 4.27 3.14 27.59
C GLY A 575 5.34 2.15 27.16
N LEU A 576 6.13 2.48 26.13
CA LEU A 576 7.27 1.68 25.66
C LEU A 576 8.31 1.49 26.76
N SER A 577 8.64 2.56 27.49
CA SER A 577 9.59 2.49 28.61
C SER A 577 9.07 1.62 29.76
N ALA A 578 7.76 1.66 30.04
CA ALA A 578 7.13 0.80 31.03
C ALA A 578 7.14 -0.68 30.59
N MET A 579 6.79 -0.97 29.33
CA MET A 579 6.90 -2.31 28.75
C MET A 579 8.31 -2.88 28.91
N SER A 580 9.34 -2.08 28.58
CA SER A 580 10.75 -2.49 28.64
C SER A 580 11.27 -2.83 30.05
N LYS A 581 10.50 -2.53 31.10
CA LYS A 581 10.84 -2.79 32.51
C LYS A 581 9.90 -3.79 33.17
N ASN A 582 8.92 -4.30 32.45
CA ASN A 582 7.89 -5.15 33.02
C ASN A 582 7.74 -6.44 32.21
N PHE A 583 6.80 -6.44 31.28
CA PHE A 583 6.53 -7.52 30.35
C PHE A 583 5.98 -6.91 29.07
N PHE A 584 6.03 -7.65 27.98
CA PHE A 584 5.24 -7.34 26.80
C PHE A 584 4.83 -8.62 26.09
N ARG A 585 3.78 -8.49 25.30
CA ARG A 585 3.34 -9.48 24.35
C ARG A 585 2.97 -8.76 23.06
N VAL A 586 3.45 -9.28 21.95
CA VAL A 586 3.09 -8.76 20.62
C VAL A 586 1.70 -9.26 20.25
N ARG A 587 1.03 -8.58 19.32
CA ARG A 587 -0.21 -9.09 18.75
C ARG A 587 0.13 -10.25 17.80
N PRO A 588 -0.25 -11.50 18.11
CA PRO A 588 -0.01 -12.63 17.24
C PRO A 588 -0.80 -12.48 15.93
N TRP A 589 -0.30 -13.11 14.88
CA TRP A 589 -0.99 -13.25 13.60
C TRP A 589 -0.98 -14.71 13.16
N PHE A 590 -2.03 -15.14 12.48
CA PHE A 590 -2.19 -16.52 12.04
C PHE A 590 -2.29 -16.57 10.51
N GLU A 591 -1.52 -17.43 9.85
CA GLU A 591 -1.50 -17.49 8.37
C GLU A 591 -1.87 -18.90 7.87
N PRO A 592 -2.81 -19.00 6.92
CA PRO A 592 -3.07 -20.24 6.20
C PRO A 592 -1.86 -20.70 5.39
N GLY A 593 -1.74 -22.01 5.18
CA GLY A 593 -0.66 -22.55 4.35
C GLY A 593 -1.00 -23.90 3.75
N ALA A 594 -0.22 -24.31 2.74
CA ALA A 594 -0.44 -25.55 1.98
C ALA A 594 -0.40 -26.83 2.83
N TRP A 595 0.23 -26.77 4.01
CA TRP A 595 0.32 -27.87 4.96
C TRP A 595 -0.51 -27.66 6.23
N GLY A 596 -1.24 -26.54 6.32
CA GLY A 596 -1.86 -26.06 7.54
C GLY A 596 -2.81 -27.07 8.19
N GLY A 597 -2.83 -27.02 9.51
CA GLY A 597 -3.63 -27.88 10.36
C GLY A 597 -4.84 -27.22 10.99
N THR A 598 -5.48 -27.96 11.89
CA THR A 598 -6.73 -27.54 12.55
C THR A 598 -6.58 -27.21 14.02
N TRP A 599 -5.44 -27.52 14.66
CA TRP A 599 -5.26 -27.35 16.09
C TRP A 599 -5.53 -25.91 16.53
N MET A 600 -4.93 -24.93 15.85
CA MET A 600 -5.11 -23.51 16.21
C MET A 600 -6.57 -23.08 16.08
N LYS A 601 -7.24 -23.49 14.99
CA LYS A 601 -8.65 -23.15 14.74
C LYS A 601 -9.59 -23.76 15.78
N GLU A 602 -9.29 -24.96 16.24
CA GLU A 602 -10.11 -25.69 17.21
C GLU A 602 -9.91 -25.21 18.65
N ASN A 603 -8.72 -24.69 18.97
CA ASN A 603 -8.35 -24.32 20.35
C ASN A 603 -8.34 -22.81 20.62
N ILE A 604 -8.27 -21.94 19.59
CA ILE A 604 -8.27 -20.48 19.74
C ILE A 604 -9.60 -19.90 19.24
N LYS A 605 -10.54 -19.68 20.16
CA LYS A 605 -11.93 -19.27 19.87
C LYS A 605 -12.07 -17.92 19.14
N GLN A 606 -11.10 -17.03 19.28
CA GLN A 606 -11.14 -15.69 18.68
C GLN A 606 -10.76 -15.69 17.19
N LEU A 607 -10.25 -16.81 16.65
CA LEU A 607 -9.92 -16.92 15.22
C LEU A 607 -11.18 -17.04 14.37
N ASN A 608 -11.13 -16.48 13.16
CA ASN A 608 -12.16 -16.76 12.18
C ASN A 608 -12.02 -18.21 11.70
N THR A 609 -13.07 -19.02 11.85
CA THR A 609 -13.07 -20.43 11.45
C THR A 609 -13.29 -20.65 9.94
N ASP A 610 -13.72 -19.61 9.21
CA ASP A 610 -13.91 -19.63 7.74
C ASP A 610 -12.59 -19.54 6.97
N VAL A 611 -11.47 -19.21 7.63
CA VAL A 611 -10.14 -19.24 7.01
C VAL A 611 -9.76 -20.67 6.61
N PRO A 612 -8.95 -20.87 5.55
CA PRO A 612 -8.33 -22.17 5.31
C PRO A 612 -7.49 -22.61 6.51
N ASN A 613 -7.12 -23.89 6.57
CA ASN A 613 -6.33 -24.42 7.69
C ASN A 613 -5.05 -23.62 7.91
N LEU A 614 -4.76 -23.35 9.19
CA LEU A 614 -3.70 -22.45 9.61
C LEU A 614 -2.39 -23.24 9.69
N ALA A 615 -1.36 -22.74 9.02
CA ALA A 615 -0.03 -23.33 9.06
C ALA A 615 0.80 -22.65 10.14
N TRP A 616 0.76 -21.33 10.18
CA TRP A 616 1.60 -20.53 11.07
C TRP A 616 0.78 -19.78 12.11
N SER A 617 1.28 -19.74 13.35
CA SER A 617 1.07 -18.60 14.23
C SER A 617 2.40 -17.87 14.42
N PHE A 618 2.41 -16.58 14.12
CA PHE A 618 3.52 -15.69 14.41
C PHE A 618 3.36 -15.12 15.82
N GLU A 619 3.74 -15.89 16.83
CA GLU A 619 3.56 -15.55 18.25
C GLU A 619 4.52 -14.46 18.72
N LEU A 620 5.74 -14.46 18.18
CA LEU A 620 6.79 -13.46 18.43
C LEU A 620 7.67 -13.25 17.19
N MET A 621 7.07 -12.96 16.04
CA MET A 621 7.74 -12.56 14.80
C MET A 621 7.76 -11.03 14.66
N VAL A 622 8.62 -10.43 15.48
CA VAL A 622 8.65 -8.97 15.73
C VAL A 622 8.84 -8.08 14.49
N LEU A 623 9.36 -8.64 13.39
CA LEU A 623 9.55 -7.92 12.14
C LEU A 623 8.21 -7.58 11.49
N GLU A 624 7.13 -8.31 11.78
CA GLU A 624 5.79 -8.03 11.26
C GLU A 624 4.73 -7.77 12.33
N ASN A 625 4.96 -8.19 13.59
CA ASN A 625 3.98 -7.96 14.65
C ASN A 625 3.93 -6.48 15.13
N GLY A 626 2.76 -6.09 15.63
CA GLY A 626 2.57 -4.90 16.44
C GLY A 626 2.54 -5.20 17.94
N ILE A 627 2.50 -4.14 18.75
CA ILE A 627 2.21 -4.14 20.18
C ILE A 627 0.98 -3.27 20.42
N MET A 628 0.11 -3.69 21.34
CA MET A 628 -1.10 -2.95 21.65
C MET A 628 -1.01 -2.27 23.01
N PHE A 629 -1.49 -1.05 23.07
CA PHE A 629 -1.71 -0.30 24.29
C PHE A 629 -3.20 -0.23 24.60
N GLU A 630 -3.55 -0.27 25.87
CA GLU A 630 -4.94 -0.22 26.33
C GLU A 630 -5.19 0.93 27.31
N SER A 631 -6.20 1.75 27.06
CA SER A 631 -6.65 2.85 27.93
C SER A 631 -8.15 3.06 27.76
N ASP A 632 -8.91 3.07 28.85
CA ASP A 632 -10.38 3.17 28.85
C ASP A 632 -11.07 2.15 27.92
N ASN A 633 -10.51 0.93 27.87
CA ASN A 633 -10.85 -0.15 26.95
C ASN A 633 -10.53 0.11 25.47
N PHE A 634 -10.00 1.26 25.04
CA PHE A 634 -9.55 1.42 23.67
C PHE A 634 -8.20 0.73 23.46
N ARG A 635 -8.01 0.09 22.29
CA ARG A 635 -6.76 -0.60 21.92
C ARG A 635 -6.09 0.02 20.73
N LEU A 636 -4.98 0.72 20.96
CA LEU A 636 -4.17 1.33 19.92
C LEU A 636 -2.96 0.44 19.64
N GLU A 637 -2.79 0.05 18.38
CA GLU A 637 -1.65 -0.76 17.94
C GLU A 637 -0.57 0.12 17.30
N VAL A 638 0.69 -0.17 17.62
CA VAL A 638 1.85 0.35 16.89
C VAL A 638 2.78 -0.80 16.53
N SER A 639 3.57 -0.65 15.47
CA SER A 639 4.60 -1.62 15.10
C SER A 639 5.59 -1.88 16.25
N PHE A 640 6.02 -3.13 16.44
CA PHE A 640 6.94 -3.51 17.51
C PHE A 640 8.28 -2.74 17.46
N ASP A 641 8.70 -2.34 16.26
CA ASP A 641 9.89 -1.54 16.00
C ASP A 641 10.02 -0.31 16.95
N PHE A 642 8.89 0.31 17.33
CA PHE A 642 8.88 1.42 18.30
C PHE A 642 9.52 1.08 19.64
N LEU A 643 9.28 -0.13 20.17
CA LEU A 643 9.84 -0.58 21.45
C LEU A 643 11.36 -0.71 21.34
N MET A 644 11.84 -1.28 20.23
CA MET A 644 13.27 -1.47 20.01
C MET A 644 13.98 -0.14 19.77
N PHE A 645 13.41 0.76 18.96
CA PHE A 645 14.01 2.08 18.72
C PHE A 645 14.09 2.90 20.01
N ASN A 646 13.10 2.79 20.90
CA ASN A 646 13.09 3.53 22.16
C ASN A 646 13.94 2.88 23.26
N ASN A 647 13.90 1.55 23.42
CA ASN A 647 14.39 0.86 24.62
C ASN A 647 15.19 -0.43 24.35
N TYR A 648 15.77 -0.68 23.17
CA TYR A 648 16.43 -1.98 22.89
C TYR A 648 17.45 -2.42 23.95
N LYS A 649 18.18 -1.49 24.57
CA LYS A 649 19.14 -1.81 25.65
C LYS A 649 18.46 -2.33 26.91
N GLU A 650 17.34 -1.73 27.30
CA GLU A 650 16.56 -2.17 28.45
C GLU A 650 15.86 -3.51 28.16
N VAL A 651 15.42 -3.72 26.92
CA VAL A 651 14.83 -4.98 26.46
C VAL A 651 15.85 -6.12 26.46
N LEU A 652 16.95 -5.95 25.73
CA LEU A 652 17.90 -7.02 25.40
C LEU A 652 18.98 -7.25 26.46
N GLY A 653 19.33 -6.22 27.24
CA GLY A 653 20.39 -6.29 28.25
C GLY A 653 21.74 -6.67 27.65
N ASP A 654 22.34 -7.76 28.13
CA ASP A 654 23.71 -8.19 27.80
C ASP A 654 23.96 -8.35 26.29
N CYS A 655 22.92 -8.76 25.53
CA CYS A 655 23.04 -8.99 24.10
C CYS A 655 22.68 -7.76 23.24
N ALA A 656 22.37 -6.61 23.84
CA ALA A 656 21.88 -5.42 23.15
C ALA A 656 22.83 -4.92 22.05
N GLU A 657 24.14 -4.94 22.30
CA GLU A 657 25.11 -4.44 21.32
C GLU A 657 25.29 -5.38 20.12
N ARG A 658 25.04 -6.69 20.30
CA ARG A 658 25.09 -7.68 19.22
C ARG A 658 23.92 -7.53 18.25
N PHE A 659 22.71 -7.29 18.76
CA PHE A 659 21.50 -7.33 17.93
C PHE A 659 20.86 -5.96 17.65
N LYS A 660 21.19 -4.94 18.45
CA LYS A 660 20.67 -3.57 18.31
C LYS A 660 19.14 -3.55 18.30
N TYR A 661 18.53 -3.09 17.21
CA TYR A 661 17.08 -3.02 17.05
C TYR A 661 16.44 -4.35 16.66
N ASN A 662 17.22 -5.36 16.30
CA ASN A 662 16.70 -6.68 15.96
C ASN A 662 16.43 -7.46 17.25
N PHE A 663 15.19 -7.83 17.52
CA PHE A 663 14.92 -8.76 18.61
C PHE A 663 15.41 -10.16 18.19
N PRO A 664 16.17 -10.89 19.02
CA PRO A 664 16.94 -12.04 18.53
C PRO A 664 16.17 -13.35 18.46
N ILE A 665 15.18 -13.58 19.32
CA ILE A 665 14.49 -14.87 19.48
C ILE A 665 13.05 -14.73 19.01
N ARG A 666 12.57 -15.64 18.18
CA ARG A 666 11.17 -15.77 17.80
C ARG A 666 10.58 -17.08 18.31
N PHE A 667 9.29 -17.04 18.61
CA PHE A 667 8.45 -18.18 18.94
C PHE A 667 7.34 -18.19 17.89
N ASP A 668 7.15 -19.30 17.18
CA ASP A 668 6.08 -19.46 16.19
C ASP A 668 5.42 -20.84 16.36
N PHE A 669 4.13 -20.95 16.02
CA PHE A 669 3.50 -22.26 15.88
C PHE A 669 3.56 -22.75 14.45
N LEU A 670 3.94 -24.02 14.30
CA LEU A 670 3.80 -24.79 13.06
C LEU A 670 2.75 -25.87 13.32
N ASP A 671 1.54 -25.64 12.81
CA ASP A 671 0.40 -26.54 12.97
C ASP A 671 0.24 -27.46 11.77
N THR A 672 0.53 -28.74 11.98
CA THR A 672 0.35 -29.80 10.98
C THR A 672 -0.75 -30.80 11.36
N PHE A 673 -1.56 -30.51 12.38
CA PHE A 673 -2.64 -31.39 12.82
C PHE A 673 -3.67 -31.56 11.71
N ASP A 674 -3.91 -32.81 11.30
CA ASP A 674 -4.81 -33.14 10.19
C ASP A 674 -4.43 -32.51 8.83
N GLY A 675 -3.26 -31.86 8.77
CA GLY A 675 -2.68 -31.25 7.58
C GLY A 675 -1.70 -32.18 6.88
N GLY A 676 -0.54 -31.63 6.49
CA GLY A 676 0.54 -32.36 5.84
C GLY A 676 1.91 -32.07 6.45
N ASN A 677 2.95 -32.75 5.96
CA ASN A 677 4.33 -32.52 6.39
C ASN A 677 4.78 -31.07 6.07
N LEU A 678 5.74 -30.51 6.79
CA LEU A 678 6.47 -29.33 6.32
C LEU A 678 7.38 -29.70 5.13
N SER A 679 7.82 -28.69 4.37
CA SER A 679 8.84 -28.88 3.35
C SER A 679 10.14 -29.40 3.98
N VAL A 680 10.83 -30.28 3.27
CA VAL A 680 12.22 -30.65 3.56
C VAL A 680 13.11 -29.49 3.14
N GLN A 681 13.85 -28.95 4.10
CA GLN A 681 14.46 -27.64 3.97
C GLN A 681 15.75 -27.52 4.79
N CYS A 682 16.50 -26.46 4.53
CA CYS A 682 17.58 -26.01 5.41
C CYS A 682 17.61 -24.47 5.50
N HIS A 683 18.32 -23.96 6.49
CA HIS A 683 18.57 -22.52 6.66
C HIS A 683 19.97 -22.14 6.19
N PRO A 684 20.19 -20.89 5.73
CA PRO A 684 21.50 -20.46 5.27
C PRO A 684 22.54 -20.48 6.38
N ARG A 685 23.80 -20.70 6.01
CA ARG A 685 24.94 -20.51 6.93
C ARG A 685 25.27 -19.03 7.08
N PRO A 686 25.90 -18.59 8.20
CA PRO A 686 26.16 -17.17 8.48
C PRO A 686 26.90 -16.42 7.36
N GLU A 687 27.93 -17.02 6.76
CA GLU A 687 28.68 -16.38 5.67
C GLU A 687 27.84 -16.19 4.41
N TYR A 688 26.96 -17.16 4.12
CA TYR A 688 26.10 -17.13 2.94
C TYR A 688 25.03 -16.06 3.06
N ILE A 689 24.31 -16.01 4.19
CA ILE A 689 23.21 -15.05 4.39
C ILE A 689 23.71 -13.61 4.40
N ALA A 690 24.90 -13.37 4.97
CA ALA A 690 25.52 -12.05 4.99
C ALA A 690 25.94 -11.60 3.59
N LYS A 691 26.56 -12.49 2.81
CA LYS A 691 27.05 -12.17 1.47
C LYS A 691 25.92 -11.95 0.46
N GLU A 692 24.98 -12.89 0.40
CA GLU A 692 23.96 -12.92 -0.65
C GLU A 692 22.80 -11.97 -0.34
N PHE A 693 22.39 -11.86 0.94
CA PHE A 693 21.18 -11.10 1.32
C PHE A 693 21.46 -9.89 2.22
N GLY A 694 22.69 -9.71 2.69
CA GLY A 694 23.05 -8.56 3.56
C GLY A 694 22.50 -8.67 4.98
N MET A 695 22.13 -9.88 5.44
CA MET A 695 21.56 -10.07 6.77
C MET A 695 22.64 -10.05 7.87
N PRO A 696 22.34 -9.47 9.05
CA PRO A 696 23.31 -9.35 10.14
C PRO A 696 23.58 -10.65 10.90
N PHE A 697 22.66 -11.61 10.85
CA PHE A 697 22.80 -12.95 11.43
C PHE A 697 21.87 -13.92 10.71
N THR A 698 22.08 -15.22 10.91
CA THR A 698 21.35 -16.28 10.21
C THR A 698 20.17 -16.84 11.00
N GLN A 699 19.39 -17.71 10.33
CA GLN A 699 18.35 -18.49 10.95
C GLN A 699 18.91 -19.77 11.59
N ASP A 700 18.84 -19.83 12.92
CA ASP A 700 18.96 -21.05 13.72
C ASP A 700 17.60 -21.38 14.34
N GLU A 701 17.33 -22.67 14.57
CA GLU A 701 16.00 -23.13 14.95
C GLU A 701 16.03 -24.33 15.90
N THR A 702 14.94 -24.51 16.65
CA THR A 702 14.61 -25.75 17.35
C THR A 702 13.12 -26.05 17.21
N TYR A 703 12.79 -27.34 17.21
CA TYR A 703 11.42 -27.81 17.33
C TYR A 703 11.16 -28.28 18.76
N TYR A 704 10.43 -27.46 19.52
CA TYR A 704 9.82 -27.90 20.75
C TYR A 704 8.43 -28.46 20.44
N ILE A 705 8.22 -29.74 20.70
CA ILE A 705 6.96 -30.41 20.35
C ILE A 705 5.89 -30.07 21.38
N LEU A 706 5.08 -29.04 21.11
CA LEU A 706 4.05 -28.57 22.04
C LEU A 706 2.92 -29.59 22.18
N ASN A 707 2.51 -30.21 21.08
CA ASN A 707 1.49 -31.26 21.08
C ASN A 707 1.66 -32.23 19.90
N VAL A 708 1.10 -33.44 20.03
CA VAL A 708 1.19 -34.49 19.01
C VAL A 708 -0.15 -35.21 18.83
N LYS A 709 -0.34 -35.78 17.65
CA LYS A 709 -1.42 -36.71 17.31
C LYS A 709 -0.85 -37.85 16.46
N ASN A 710 -1.41 -39.05 16.55
CA ASN A 710 -1.08 -40.20 15.68
C ASN A 710 0.41 -40.62 15.59
N ASP A 711 1.22 -40.46 16.65
CA ASP A 711 2.65 -40.85 16.68
C ASP A 711 3.47 -40.21 15.54
N PRO A 712 3.57 -38.87 15.53
CA PRO A 712 4.08 -38.12 14.39
C PRO A 712 5.61 -38.19 14.31
N LEU A 713 6.15 -37.81 13.15
CA LEU A 713 7.59 -37.89 12.85
C LEU A 713 8.25 -36.51 12.77
N VAL A 714 9.55 -36.47 12.99
CA VAL A 714 10.46 -35.37 12.64
C VAL A 714 11.56 -35.91 11.73
N TYR A 715 11.78 -35.25 10.60
CA TYR A 715 12.85 -35.54 9.66
C TYR A 715 14.04 -34.65 10.03
N LEU A 716 15.22 -35.24 10.28
CA LEU A 716 16.35 -34.49 10.82
C LEU A 716 17.68 -35.14 10.44
N GLY A 717 18.57 -34.38 9.79
CA GLY A 717 19.90 -34.85 9.42
C GLY A 717 19.92 -35.96 8.36
N PHE A 718 21.08 -36.24 7.79
CA PHE A 718 21.20 -37.21 6.71
C PHE A 718 21.44 -38.64 7.19
N GLN A 719 21.07 -39.62 6.36
CA GLN A 719 21.49 -41.00 6.52
C GLN A 719 23.02 -41.12 6.41
N GLU A 720 23.60 -42.12 7.09
CA GLU A 720 25.03 -42.41 7.02
C GLU A 720 25.47 -42.71 5.57
N GLY A 721 26.54 -42.05 5.12
CA GLY A 721 27.11 -42.23 3.78
C GLY A 721 26.30 -41.57 2.66
N VAL A 722 25.45 -40.58 2.97
CA VAL A 722 24.65 -39.86 1.96
C VAL A 722 25.54 -39.29 0.85
N ASN A 723 25.11 -39.43 -0.41
CA ASN A 723 25.80 -38.86 -1.56
C ASN A 723 25.16 -37.52 -1.97
N PRO A 724 25.89 -36.39 -1.87
CA PRO A 724 25.36 -35.07 -2.24
C PRO A 724 24.89 -34.96 -3.69
N ASP A 725 25.60 -35.57 -4.65
CA ASP A 725 25.26 -35.51 -6.07
C ASP A 725 24.00 -36.33 -6.38
N GLU A 726 23.84 -37.47 -5.71
CA GLU A 726 22.63 -38.30 -5.86
C GLU A 726 21.41 -37.58 -5.27
N PHE A 727 21.56 -37.03 -4.07
CA PHE A 727 20.51 -36.24 -3.43
C PHE A 727 20.10 -35.06 -4.30
N HIS A 728 21.07 -34.29 -4.82
CA HIS A 728 20.80 -33.18 -5.73
C HIS A 728 20.03 -33.61 -6.98
N LYS A 729 20.48 -34.69 -7.64
CA LYS A 729 19.78 -35.25 -8.82
C LYS A 729 18.36 -35.68 -8.50
N ALA A 730 18.12 -36.26 -7.33
CA ALA A 730 16.77 -36.67 -6.91
C ALA A 730 15.84 -35.47 -6.74
N LEU A 731 16.32 -34.38 -6.12
CA LEU A 731 15.56 -33.14 -5.95
C LEU A 731 15.21 -32.49 -7.30
N VAL A 732 16.20 -32.34 -8.19
CA VAL A 732 16.00 -31.75 -9.52
C VAL A 732 15.03 -32.59 -10.34
N TYR A 733 15.25 -33.91 -10.38
CA TYR A 733 14.35 -34.82 -11.11
C TYR A 733 12.91 -34.75 -10.59
N SER A 734 12.73 -34.71 -9.27
CA SER A 734 11.41 -34.53 -8.64
C SER A 734 10.73 -33.24 -9.09
N GLN A 735 11.44 -32.12 -9.04
CA GLN A 735 10.92 -30.81 -9.42
C GLN A 735 10.54 -30.75 -10.89
N GLU A 736 11.38 -31.27 -11.79
CA GLU A 736 11.15 -31.24 -13.24
C GLU A 736 10.03 -32.18 -13.69
N ASN A 737 9.86 -33.31 -13.01
CA ASN A 737 8.95 -34.39 -13.45
C ASN A 737 7.71 -34.55 -12.56
N ALA A 738 7.55 -33.69 -11.54
CA ALA A 738 6.51 -33.79 -10.51
C ALA A 738 6.44 -35.21 -9.92
N LYS A 739 7.60 -35.74 -9.50
CA LYS A 739 7.73 -37.10 -8.95
C LYS A 739 8.12 -37.06 -7.48
N GLU A 740 7.38 -37.78 -6.66
CA GLU A 740 7.69 -37.91 -5.24
C GLU A 740 9.06 -38.55 -5.03
N ILE A 741 9.75 -38.05 -4.01
CA ILE A 741 10.99 -38.60 -3.48
C ILE A 741 10.64 -39.38 -2.23
N ASP A 742 11.12 -40.63 -2.16
CA ASP A 742 11.26 -41.32 -0.87
C ASP A 742 12.42 -40.67 -0.10
N ILE A 743 12.11 -39.59 0.61
CA ILE A 743 13.13 -38.77 1.27
C ILE A 743 13.85 -39.56 2.38
N THR A 744 13.26 -40.63 2.91
CA THR A 744 13.83 -41.43 4.00
C THR A 744 15.11 -42.16 3.60
N LYS A 745 15.35 -42.32 2.29
CA LYS A 745 16.63 -42.79 1.73
C LYS A 745 17.79 -41.83 2.00
N TYR A 746 17.49 -40.55 2.15
CA TYR A 746 18.49 -39.49 2.30
C TYR A 746 18.48 -38.88 3.70
N VAL A 747 17.31 -38.72 4.31
CA VAL A 747 17.10 -38.00 5.59
C VAL A 747 16.62 -38.98 6.65
N GLN A 748 17.14 -38.85 7.89
CA GLN A 748 16.71 -39.68 9.02
C GLN A 748 15.35 -39.23 9.56
N VAL A 749 14.66 -40.15 10.23
CA VAL A 749 13.34 -39.91 10.84
C VAL A 749 13.32 -40.33 12.30
N TYR A 750 12.63 -39.55 13.12
CA TYR A 750 12.49 -39.78 14.55
C TYR A 750 11.03 -39.61 14.96
N HIS A 751 10.56 -40.46 15.89
CA HIS A 751 9.23 -40.31 16.49
C HIS A 751 9.25 -39.15 17.49
N ALA A 752 8.31 -38.23 17.33
CA ALA A 752 8.15 -37.05 18.17
C ALA A 752 7.20 -37.33 19.33
N LYS A 753 7.63 -36.96 20.54
CA LYS A 753 6.77 -36.96 21.73
C LYS A 753 6.55 -35.55 22.22
N LYS A 754 5.42 -35.36 22.90
CA LYS A 754 5.12 -34.09 23.56
C LYS A 754 6.28 -33.70 24.48
N HIS A 755 6.73 -32.47 24.34
CA HIS A 755 7.82 -31.82 25.06
C HIS A 755 9.24 -32.29 24.71
N ASP A 756 9.43 -33.03 23.61
CA ASP A 756 10.75 -33.25 23.02
C ASP A 756 11.30 -31.93 22.41
N LEU A 757 12.64 -31.81 22.36
CA LEU A 757 13.34 -30.69 21.74
C LEU A 757 14.35 -31.20 20.70
N TYR A 758 14.12 -30.87 19.44
CA TYR A 758 15.04 -31.13 18.32
C TYR A 758 15.80 -29.87 17.97
N LEU A 759 17.09 -30.02 17.68
CA LEU A 759 18.03 -28.93 17.46
C LEU A 759 18.34 -28.81 15.97
N ILE A 760 18.15 -27.63 15.42
CA ILE A 760 18.30 -27.34 13.99
C ILE A 760 19.26 -26.15 13.85
N PRO A 761 20.57 -26.34 14.07
CA PRO A 761 21.54 -25.32 13.70
C PRO A 761 21.48 -25.08 12.19
N ASN A 762 21.80 -23.87 11.76
CA ASN A 762 21.87 -23.50 10.36
C ASN A 762 22.55 -24.55 9.46
N GLY A 763 22.08 -24.71 8.21
CA GLY A 763 22.54 -25.76 7.31
C GLY A 763 22.03 -27.18 7.60
N THR A 764 21.29 -27.42 8.68
CA THR A 764 20.70 -28.74 8.95
C THR A 764 19.54 -29.04 7.99
N ILE A 765 19.53 -30.22 7.37
CA ILE A 765 18.37 -30.72 6.60
C ILE A 765 17.29 -31.20 7.58
N HIS A 766 16.06 -30.69 7.45
CA HIS A 766 14.99 -31.02 8.39
C HIS A 766 13.59 -30.84 7.79
N ALA A 767 12.58 -31.42 8.45
CA ALA A 767 11.15 -31.13 8.28
C ALA A 767 10.35 -31.64 9.49
N SER A 768 9.27 -30.94 9.85
CA SER A 768 8.26 -31.50 10.76
C SER A 768 7.26 -32.36 9.98
N GLY A 769 6.97 -33.58 10.46
CA GLY A 769 5.96 -34.44 9.89
C GLY A 769 4.54 -34.01 10.26
N LYS A 770 3.55 -34.55 9.54
CA LYS A 770 2.13 -34.41 9.84
C LYS A 770 1.82 -34.75 11.30
N ASP A 771 0.79 -34.09 11.85
CA ASP A 771 0.22 -34.32 13.19
C ASP A 771 1.12 -33.88 14.36
N ASN A 772 2.06 -32.96 14.10
CA ASN A 772 2.77 -32.16 15.11
C ASN A 772 2.17 -30.76 15.26
N LEU A 773 2.17 -30.26 16.50
CA LEU A 773 2.08 -28.85 16.81
C LEU A 773 3.44 -28.47 17.39
N VAL A 774 4.22 -27.77 16.59
CA VAL A 774 5.57 -27.37 16.96
C VAL A 774 5.54 -25.95 17.46
N LEU A 775 6.11 -25.72 18.64
CA LEU A 775 6.63 -24.43 19.03
C LEU A 775 8.04 -24.32 18.43
N GLU A 776 8.15 -23.57 17.35
CA GLU A 776 9.42 -23.23 16.74
C GLU A 776 10.07 -22.15 17.59
N ILE A 777 11.21 -22.48 18.22
CA ILE A 777 12.04 -21.49 18.90
C ILE A 777 13.24 -21.24 18.01
N SER A 778 13.33 -20.06 17.43
CA SER A 778 14.32 -19.78 16.40
C SER A 778 14.81 -18.34 16.48
N SER A 779 15.79 -18.01 15.65
CA SER A 779 16.26 -16.63 15.52
C SER A 779 15.37 -15.82 14.57
N ALA A 780 15.37 -14.49 14.69
CA ALA A 780 14.43 -13.64 13.96
C ALA A 780 14.44 -13.69 12.41
N PRO A 781 15.54 -13.90 11.65
CA PRO A 781 15.47 -14.04 10.19
C PRO A 781 14.59 -15.24 9.83
N TYR A 782 13.42 -15.03 9.19
CA TYR A 782 12.38 -16.06 9.06
C TYR A 782 12.01 -16.42 7.62
N ILE A 783 12.25 -15.53 6.67
CA ILE A 783 11.93 -15.82 5.26
C ILE A 783 12.96 -16.75 4.61
N PHE A 784 14.12 -16.96 5.25
CA PHE A 784 15.27 -17.68 4.70
C PHE A 784 15.18 -19.20 4.92
N THR A 785 14.11 -19.77 4.36
CA THR A 785 13.88 -21.20 4.34
C THR A 785 14.14 -21.73 2.93
N PHE A 786 15.25 -22.42 2.72
CA PHE A 786 15.55 -23.04 1.43
C PHE A 786 14.83 -24.38 1.33
N LYS A 787 13.61 -24.31 0.81
CA LYS A 787 12.82 -25.52 0.53
C LYS A 787 13.54 -26.30 -0.55
N MET A 788 13.82 -27.57 -0.29
CA MET A 788 14.51 -28.47 -1.23
C MET A 788 13.53 -29.49 -1.80
N TYR A 789 12.58 -29.96 -1.00
CA TYR A 789 11.51 -30.85 -1.44
C TYR A 789 10.22 -30.58 -0.66
N ASP A 790 9.09 -30.50 -1.37
CA ASP A 790 7.80 -30.12 -0.78
C ASP A 790 6.67 -31.13 -1.09
N TRP A 791 7.03 -32.40 -1.25
CA TRP A 791 6.08 -33.50 -1.45
C TRP A 791 5.22 -33.35 -2.71
N VAL A 792 5.74 -32.65 -3.73
CA VAL A 792 5.06 -32.35 -5.01
C VAL A 792 3.72 -31.62 -4.80
N ARG A 793 3.60 -30.87 -3.70
CA ARG A 793 2.38 -30.13 -3.37
C ARG A 793 2.27 -28.83 -4.14
N LEU A 794 1.01 -28.45 -4.37
CA LEU A 794 0.65 -27.14 -4.89
C LEU A 794 0.40 -26.17 -3.72
N ASP A 795 0.54 -24.88 -3.98
CA ASP A 795 0.09 -23.83 -3.07
C ASP A 795 -1.46 -23.72 -3.05
N LEU A 796 -1.95 -22.76 -2.27
CA LEU A 796 -3.39 -22.50 -2.13
C LEU A 796 -4.03 -21.97 -3.43
N ASP A 797 -3.22 -21.50 -4.38
CA ASP A 797 -3.66 -21.04 -5.71
C ASP A 797 -3.51 -22.13 -6.79
N GLY A 798 -3.09 -23.35 -6.41
CA GLY A 798 -2.91 -24.48 -7.31
C GLY A 798 -1.62 -24.43 -8.15
N ARG A 799 -0.63 -23.61 -7.78
CA ARG A 799 0.67 -23.52 -8.46
C ARG A 799 1.74 -24.35 -7.73
N PRO A 800 2.78 -24.87 -8.42
CA PRO A 800 3.92 -25.47 -7.74
C PRO A 800 4.55 -24.47 -6.78
N ARG A 801 4.86 -24.91 -5.56
CA ARG A 801 5.52 -24.04 -4.58
C ARG A 801 6.96 -23.74 -5.02
N PRO A 802 7.45 -22.51 -4.80
CA PRO A 802 8.85 -22.19 -5.06
C PRO A 802 9.78 -23.09 -4.23
N ILE A 803 10.74 -23.74 -4.91
CA ILE A 803 11.80 -24.58 -4.32
C ILE A 803 13.15 -23.89 -4.61
N ASN A 804 14.08 -23.96 -3.67
CA ASN A 804 15.38 -23.28 -3.69
C ASN A 804 16.53 -24.30 -3.62
N ILE A 805 16.52 -25.30 -4.51
CA ILE A 805 17.48 -26.41 -4.51
C ILE A 805 18.93 -25.89 -4.46
N ASP A 806 19.29 -24.95 -5.35
CA ASP A 806 20.67 -24.44 -5.43
C ASP A 806 21.10 -23.68 -4.18
N HIS A 807 20.22 -22.87 -3.59
CA HIS A 807 20.50 -22.21 -2.32
C HIS A 807 20.65 -23.25 -1.20
N GLY A 808 19.78 -24.26 -1.16
CA GLY A 808 19.85 -25.36 -0.20
C GLY A 808 21.15 -26.13 -0.31
N MET A 809 21.54 -26.57 -1.51
CA MET A 809 22.77 -27.33 -1.75
C MET A 809 24.04 -26.56 -1.40
N LYS A 810 24.04 -25.22 -1.50
CA LYS A 810 25.18 -24.37 -1.08
C LYS A 810 25.29 -24.23 0.45
N ASN A 811 24.25 -24.56 1.19
CA ASN A 811 24.15 -24.32 2.63
C ASN A 811 24.04 -25.58 3.48
N VAL A 812 23.46 -26.65 2.93
CA VAL A 812 23.20 -27.87 3.68
C VAL A 812 24.50 -28.52 4.14
N ASN A 813 24.55 -28.94 5.41
CA ASN A 813 25.71 -29.56 6.01
C ASN A 813 25.60 -31.09 5.95
N PHE A 814 26.23 -31.69 4.94
CA PHE A 814 26.26 -33.15 4.76
C PHE A 814 27.07 -33.89 5.84
N GLU A 815 27.83 -33.19 6.70
CA GLU A 815 28.52 -33.82 7.83
C GLU A 815 27.57 -34.17 8.98
N LEU A 816 26.36 -33.59 9.02
CA LEU A 816 25.32 -33.92 9.99
C LEU A 816 24.57 -35.18 9.55
N GLN A 817 25.26 -36.32 9.65
CA GLN A 817 24.78 -37.62 9.20
C GLN A 817 25.01 -38.74 10.22
N GLY A 818 24.30 -39.85 10.03
CA GLY A 818 24.40 -41.06 10.85
C GLY A 818 24.23 -40.79 12.35
N GLN A 819 25.10 -41.38 13.17
CA GLN A 819 25.00 -41.30 14.64
C GLN A 819 25.17 -39.88 15.18
N LYS A 820 25.88 -39.00 14.45
CA LYS A 820 26.09 -37.60 14.84
C LYS A 820 24.77 -36.83 14.96
N VAL A 821 23.77 -37.18 14.14
CA VAL A 821 22.43 -36.58 14.19
C VAL A 821 21.79 -36.83 15.56
N TYR A 822 21.76 -38.08 16.02
CA TYR A 822 21.19 -38.42 17.32
C TYR A 822 21.95 -37.75 18.47
N ASP A 823 23.28 -37.66 18.37
CA ASP A 823 24.11 -37.16 19.45
C ASP A 823 24.14 -35.64 19.58
N GLU A 824 24.04 -34.92 18.47
CA GLU A 824 24.19 -33.46 18.41
C GLU A 824 22.88 -32.71 18.12
N LEU A 825 21.91 -33.35 17.46
CA LEU A 825 20.69 -32.68 16.98
C LEU A 825 19.43 -33.05 17.78
N ILE A 826 19.53 -33.94 18.76
CA ILE A 826 18.43 -34.26 19.68
C ILE A 826 18.85 -33.85 21.09
N SER A 827 18.08 -32.94 21.70
CA SER A 827 18.37 -32.47 23.05
C SER A 827 18.21 -33.62 24.06
N LYS A 828 19.08 -33.65 25.06
CA LYS A 828 19.08 -34.64 26.15
C LYS A 828 18.81 -33.89 27.46
N PRO A 829 17.54 -33.64 27.83
CA PRO A 829 17.21 -32.83 28.99
C PRO A 829 17.69 -33.46 30.30
N TYR A 830 18.09 -32.63 31.25
CA TYR A 830 18.47 -33.08 32.59
C TYR A 830 17.98 -32.13 33.67
N VAL A 831 17.67 -32.69 34.84
CA VAL A 831 17.19 -31.94 36.00
C VAL A 831 18.35 -31.16 36.61
N MET A 832 18.20 -29.83 36.66
CA MET A 832 19.12 -28.94 37.38
C MET A 832 18.74 -28.82 38.85
N GLU A 833 17.44 -28.78 39.15
CA GLU A 833 16.93 -28.58 40.49
C GLU A 833 15.61 -29.31 40.67
N LEU A 834 15.45 -29.97 41.82
CA LEU A 834 14.23 -30.68 42.21
C LEU A 834 13.89 -30.36 43.67
N LYS A 835 12.68 -29.87 43.89
CA LYS A 835 12.10 -29.56 45.20
C LYS A 835 10.64 -30.05 45.22
N ASP A 836 10.02 -30.04 46.40
CA ASP A 836 8.59 -30.36 46.52
C ASP A 836 7.76 -29.39 45.68
N GLY A 837 6.96 -29.92 44.75
CA GLY A 837 6.15 -29.13 43.81
C GLY A 837 6.93 -28.26 42.82
N PHE A 838 8.23 -28.50 42.60
CA PHE A 838 9.05 -27.73 41.65
C PHE A 838 10.16 -28.58 41.00
N CYS A 839 10.30 -28.47 39.67
CA CYS A 839 11.41 -29.04 38.92
C CYS A 839 11.90 -28.08 37.83
N LEU A 840 13.21 -27.83 37.81
CA LEU A 840 13.89 -27.10 36.75
C LEU A 840 14.76 -28.05 35.94
N GLU A 841 14.54 -28.06 34.63
CA GLU A 841 15.31 -28.84 33.67
C GLU A 841 16.03 -27.91 32.69
N HIS A 842 17.27 -28.27 32.37
CA HIS A 842 17.98 -27.71 31.23
C HIS A 842 17.71 -28.59 30.01
N LEU A 843 17.24 -27.98 28.92
CA LEU A 843 17.10 -28.62 27.61
C LEU A 843 18.26 -28.10 26.75
N PRO A 844 19.45 -28.74 26.83
CA PRO A 844 20.65 -28.21 26.20
C PRO A 844 20.44 -28.05 24.69
N THR A 845 20.84 -26.89 24.19
CA THR A 845 20.79 -26.52 22.77
C THR A 845 22.16 -26.67 22.10
N HIS A 846 22.20 -26.62 20.77
CA HIS A 846 23.44 -26.84 20.01
C HIS A 846 24.48 -25.73 20.30
N PRO A 847 25.80 -25.99 20.27
CA PRO A 847 26.82 -24.96 20.48
C PRO A 847 26.75 -23.77 19.51
N GLU A 848 26.25 -23.98 18.30
CA GLU A 848 26.04 -22.90 17.32
C GLU A 848 24.81 -22.04 17.63
N HIS A 849 23.84 -22.56 18.39
CA HIS A 849 22.68 -21.80 18.82
C HIS A 849 23.08 -20.74 19.84
N PHE A 850 22.78 -19.47 19.53
CA PHE A 850 23.07 -18.36 20.44
C PHE A 850 22.09 -18.24 21.62
N TYR A 851 21.00 -19.02 21.62
CA TYR A 851 20.01 -19.05 22.69
C TYR A 851 19.96 -20.43 23.35
N ASP A 852 19.42 -20.48 24.57
CA ASP A 852 19.24 -21.69 25.36
C ASP A 852 17.81 -21.89 25.82
N VAL A 853 17.46 -23.12 26.20
CA VAL A 853 16.08 -23.50 26.55
C VAL A 853 16.01 -24.19 27.91
N TYR A 854 15.19 -23.65 28.81
CA TYR A 854 14.98 -24.16 30.16
C TYR A 854 13.49 -24.51 30.33
N ARG A 855 13.20 -25.58 31.07
CA ARG A 855 11.82 -26.01 31.36
C ARG A 855 11.56 -25.98 32.86
N TYR A 856 10.47 -25.32 33.23
CA TYR A 856 10.04 -25.13 34.62
C TYR A 856 8.73 -25.87 34.83
N ASN A 857 8.68 -26.74 35.82
CA ASN A 857 7.47 -27.38 36.32
C ASN A 857 7.23 -26.90 37.75
N PHE A 858 6.05 -26.38 38.07
CA PHE A 858 5.77 -25.85 39.40
C PHE A 858 4.28 -25.86 39.76
N ASP A 859 3.99 -26.06 41.05
CA ASP A 859 2.60 -26.16 41.53
C ASP A 859 2.00 -24.79 41.85
N LYS A 860 2.76 -23.89 42.50
CA LYS A 860 2.25 -22.63 43.05
C LYS A 860 2.87 -21.39 42.44
N GLU A 861 4.15 -21.15 42.68
CA GLU A 861 4.84 -19.97 42.17
C GLU A 861 6.34 -20.20 42.05
N ILE A 862 6.98 -19.42 41.17
CA ILE A 862 8.43 -19.35 41.01
C ILE A 862 8.87 -17.88 40.97
N THR A 863 10.06 -17.59 41.50
CA THR A 863 10.69 -16.27 41.42
C THR A 863 11.98 -16.37 40.64
N ILE A 864 12.18 -15.47 39.68
CA ILE A 864 13.29 -15.53 38.74
C ILE A 864 13.95 -14.16 38.65
N GLU A 865 15.28 -14.15 38.70
CA GLU A 865 16.11 -12.99 38.36
C GLU A 865 16.40 -12.99 36.85
N THR A 866 16.31 -11.83 36.20
CA THR A 866 16.66 -11.65 34.79
C THR A 866 18.17 -11.79 34.57
N ASN A 867 18.98 -11.46 35.58
CA ASN A 867 20.44 -11.46 35.49
C ASN A 867 20.98 -10.74 34.25
N GLY A 868 20.36 -9.61 33.88
CA GLY A 868 20.77 -8.83 32.71
C GLY A 868 20.30 -9.40 31.36
N LYS A 869 19.48 -10.45 31.35
CA LYS A 869 19.03 -11.14 30.13
C LYS A 869 17.53 -11.00 29.88
N CYS A 870 17.18 -10.87 28.61
CA CYS A 870 15.80 -10.98 28.15
C CYS A 870 15.34 -12.43 28.20
N HIS A 871 14.13 -12.68 28.68
CA HIS A 871 13.52 -14.00 28.75
C HIS A 871 12.25 -14.07 27.92
N VAL A 872 12.16 -15.03 27.00
CA VAL A 872 10.95 -15.36 26.25
C VAL A 872 10.30 -16.58 26.90
N TRP A 873 9.02 -16.52 27.19
CA TRP A 873 8.27 -17.53 27.92
C TRP A 873 7.04 -18.01 27.17
N MET A 874 6.70 -19.29 27.35
CA MET A 874 5.39 -19.84 27.00
C MET A 874 4.92 -20.82 28.08
N LEU A 875 3.61 -20.80 28.37
CA LEU A 875 2.94 -21.83 29.15
C LEU A 875 2.59 -23.02 28.25
N VAL A 876 3.26 -24.17 28.46
CA VAL A 876 3.17 -25.36 27.60
C VAL A 876 2.37 -26.52 28.22
N GLU A 877 2.09 -26.46 29.52
CA GLU A 877 1.04 -27.23 30.23
C GLU A 877 0.44 -26.37 31.35
N GLY A 878 -0.84 -26.57 31.65
CA GLY A 878 -1.58 -25.80 32.64
C GLY A 878 -2.67 -24.94 32.00
N ILE A 879 -3.30 -24.09 32.81
CA ILE A 879 -4.45 -23.26 32.38
C ILE A 879 -4.03 -21.81 32.14
N SER A 880 -3.50 -21.16 33.18
CA SER A 880 -3.00 -19.78 33.12
C SER A 880 -2.01 -19.50 34.25
N VAL A 881 -1.20 -18.47 34.07
CA VAL A 881 -0.28 -17.94 35.07
C VAL A 881 -0.42 -16.42 35.19
N ILE A 882 -0.14 -15.88 36.37
CA ILE A 882 0.04 -14.45 36.61
C ILE A 882 1.52 -14.15 36.71
N VAL A 883 2.00 -13.22 35.91
CA VAL A 883 3.33 -12.62 36.06
C VAL A 883 3.21 -11.37 36.91
N GLU A 884 4.04 -11.25 37.94
CA GLU A 884 4.21 -10.05 38.76
C GLU A 884 5.67 -9.59 38.68
N THR A 885 5.91 -8.38 38.17
CA THR A 885 7.26 -7.81 38.00
C THR A 885 7.71 -7.10 39.27
N ALA A 886 9.00 -6.79 39.39
CA ALA A 886 9.54 -6.03 40.53
C ALA A 886 8.89 -4.65 40.73
N ASP A 887 8.40 -4.02 39.65
CA ASP A 887 7.66 -2.76 39.70
C ASP A 887 6.19 -2.92 40.12
N GLY A 888 5.75 -4.16 40.38
CA GLY A 888 4.42 -4.50 40.88
C GLY A 888 3.33 -4.64 39.82
N MET A 889 3.68 -4.56 38.53
CA MET A 889 2.71 -4.81 37.45
C MET A 889 2.34 -6.28 37.39
N LYS A 890 1.06 -6.56 37.13
CA LYS A 890 0.52 -7.92 37.02
C LYS A 890 -0.18 -8.13 35.69
N GLN A 891 0.08 -9.26 35.05
CA GLN A 891 -0.67 -9.70 33.87
C GLN A 891 -0.86 -11.22 33.86
N ARG A 892 -2.04 -11.65 33.41
CA ARG A 892 -2.34 -13.05 33.13
C ARG A 892 -1.83 -13.43 31.75
N PHE A 893 -1.26 -14.62 31.65
CA PHE A 893 -0.96 -15.31 30.41
C PHE A 893 -1.59 -16.70 30.44
N ASN A 894 -2.29 -17.06 29.37
CA ASN A 894 -2.99 -18.34 29.25
C ASN A 894 -2.13 -19.39 28.54
N TYR A 895 -2.63 -20.62 28.54
CA TYR A 895 -2.00 -21.72 27.82
C TYR A 895 -1.69 -21.35 26.36
N ALA A 896 -0.50 -21.75 25.90
CA ALA A 896 0.03 -21.48 24.56
C ALA A 896 0.32 -20.00 24.24
N GLU A 897 0.15 -19.06 25.17
CA GLU A 897 0.52 -17.66 24.93
C GLU A 897 2.01 -17.43 25.16
N THR A 898 2.66 -16.78 24.20
CA THR A 898 4.04 -16.28 24.35
C THR A 898 4.06 -14.92 25.02
N PHE A 899 5.00 -14.69 25.94
CA PHE A 899 5.30 -13.36 26.47
C PHE A 899 6.79 -13.16 26.73
N VAL A 900 7.21 -11.91 26.87
CA VAL A 900 8.61 -11.55 27.07
C VAL A 900 8.76 -10.78 28.38
N ILE A 901 9.79 -11.15 29.15
CA ILE A 901 10.30 -10.38 30.28
C ILE A 901 11.63 -9.73 29.87
N PRO A 902 11.66 -8.41 29.68
CA PRO A 902 12.88 -7.64 29.41
C PRO A 902 13.97 -7.84 30.45
N ALA A 903 15.23 -7.64 30.04
CA ALA A 903 16.37 -7.65 30.96
C ALA A 903 16.22 -6.63 32.10
N ALA A 904 15.72 -5.43 31.80
CA ALA A 904 15.55 -4.35 32.77
C ALA A 904 14.43 -4.58 33.80
N ALA A 905 13.62 -5.64 33.68
CA ALA A 905 12.65 -6.02 34.71
C ALA A 905 13.31 -6.49 36.02
N LYS A 906 14.59 -6.85 35.98
CA LYS A 906 15.44 -7.34 37.09
C LYS A 906 14.97 -8.64 37.71
N SER A 907 13.73 -8.70 38.21
CA SER A 907 13.13 -9.91 38.75
C SER A 907 11.62 -9.90 38.57
N TYR A 908 11.05 -11.09 38.61
CA TYR A 908 9.63 -11.31 38.46
C TYR A 908 9.22 -12.63 39.11
N LYS A 909 7.95 -12.71 39.45
CA LYS A 909 7.28 -13.90 39.97
C LYS A 909 6.29 -14.41 38.94
N ILE A 910 6.23 -15.72 38.76
CA ILE A 910 5.16 -16.39 38.00
C ILE A 910 4.34 -17.21 38.99
N ILE A 911 3.03 -16.99 39.00
CA ILE A 911 2.06 -17.61 39.91
C ILE A 911 1.11 -18.48 39.07
N ASN A 912 1.01 -19.77 39.39
CA ASN A 912 0.05 -20.67 38.77
C ASN A 912 -1.36 -20.38 39.31
N GLU A 913 -2.31 -20.07 38.41
CA GLU A 913 -3.72 -19.89 38.78
C GLU A 913 -4.54 -21.17 38.60
N GLY A 914 -3.96 -22.23 38.04
CA GLY A 914 -4.59 -23.52 37.84
C GLY A 914 -4.49 -24.44 39.06
N ASN A 915 -5.35 -25.47 39.07
CA ASN A 915 -5.29 -26.54 40.08
C ASN A 915 -4.35 -27.69 39.68
N THR A 916 -3.82 -27.66 38.47
CA THR A 916 -2.83 -28.61 37.94
C THR A 916 -1.46 -27.95 37.90
N GLN A 917 -0.40 -28.74 37.95
CA GLN A 917 0.96 -28.25 37.80
C GLN A 917 1.12 -27.49 36.48
N ALA A 918 1.80 -26.34 36.53
CA ALA A 918 2.15 -25.56 35.35
C ALA A 918 3.50 -26.02 34.80
N MET A 919 3.60 -26.15 33.48
CA MET A 919 4.88 -26.37 32.77
C MET A 919 5.12 -25.19 31.83
N MET A 920 6.31 -24.59 31.93
CA MET A 920 6.69 -23.45 31.12
C MET A 920 8.06 -23.64 30.48
N VAL A 921 8.20 -23.13 29.26
CA VAL A 921 9.48 -23.09 28.54
C VAL A 921 9.99 -21.66 28.54
N LYS A 922 11.27 -21.50 28.86
CA LYS A 922 12.01 -20.24 28.82
C LYS A 922 13.12 -20.32 27.78
N SER A 923 13.17 -19.36 26.87
CA SER A 923 14.31 -19.15 25.96
C SER A 923 15.01 -17.82 26.25
N PHE A 924 16.33 -17.78 26.14
CA PHE A 924 17.15 -16.58 26.36
C PHE A 924 18.49 -16.68 25.64
N VAL A 925 19.13 -15.55 25.36
CA VAL A 925 20.47 -15.51 24.73
C VAL A 925 21.54 -15.93 25.77
N LYS A 926 22.39 -16.90 25.38
CA LYS A 926 23.43 -17.49 26.24
C LYS A 926 24.52 -16.52 26.65
#